data_AF-B5EVM1-F1
#
_entry.id   AF-B5EVM1-F1
#
_cell.length_a   1.000
_cell.length_b   1.000
_cell.length_c   1.000
_cell.angle_alpha   90.00
_cell.angle_beta   90.00
_cell.angle_gamma   90.00
#
_symmetry.space_group_name_H-M   'P 1'
#
loop_
_entity.id
_entity.type
_entity.pdbx_description
1 polymer ?
#
loop_
_entity_poly.entity_id
_entity_poly.type
_entity_poly.pdbx_seq_one_letter_code
_entity_poly.pdbx_strand_id
1 'polypeptide(L)'
;MKKTLLSLSILLATSTSLFAAEKYDPNKSYPMNQQVEFNGSIYETQWWANPDDSPSGITQNSWESPWIFVAKSPSTAPEVTLPPPPATEPTPYIEETNKIQYVQIMNEMAEKMILRVNELKEFAQNPDFFFFKDGKKFIEINGINYEIDAQHGTPIIPLRNWADDSATRNLFSFFDQDWEFSWYEGGAVVVNKQWGNYDWGNGCVLEYLPDGHLDSNFILNEALTCFDGSETNEPTDATYFAPYKFGVNAEYANMVSIEQLGDKLIVAHSPTAENKPYDSPMVGIFDSKANTTTKILGINEAQPYESLDDLRVYKSQLFVSAIQSHNRIDVFNGETNQYQYSFAVQHDGNGSIAINDQYILVADANQITIYHNEATNLGEVTALQPFAYLEYTNGRPLTLEFIGSKLLAGGTQGSAIYDLSTLSQGETLQPIVKDLDGFEAMDVNNNYIFVKENNGQYTESTTRFAMYDIQQFITNNYQFKDAEKAVYLIDHFWVNGTDLLVRDDEIISLTNSIIESVKFNKLDTLEFTSNAYVPTAQLEFDSLPEEAKTHKILQEGLNEGLWSLSANTNSMVNVRLIDRNTVEITNFTEIDMHNLNLDIKAHSQHSWVRLANLNKLPAYTRITLPISTLNIDNSFNTTDGSGVYTYTGMLSSLDGVGNTYGHYGTQHLFDSRFSTDTKHPLLEKLKKVSVAWDIEFTDRLLTNPTAEVPWDAKSAKRHLELLSNVAYIISSDLFKNKLMNYKENYGHDMYLYGTTFKTEEQYASLLDITSNSNAFTNYRKTSGFQNAFSLGGHAGTVFGLSDTELDKVERGDMYDFALYLGEQIGNNWYPDCPPVPCNWTEKHFAKLFVDVYKELAKAGELPY
;
A
#
# COMPACT_ATOMS: atom_id res chain seq x y z
N MET A 1 49.78 -16.22 8.02
CA MET A 1 49.50 -17.19 9.11
C MET A 1 48.56 -16.53 10.10
N LYS A 2 47.46 -17.18 10.53
CA LYS A 2 46.74 -16.96 11.82
C LYS A 2 46.08 -15.55 12.02
N LYS A 3 44.95 -15.36 12.71
CA LYS A 3 43.84 -16.23 13.19
C LYS A 3 42.69 -15.34 13.73
N THR A 4 41.43 -15.83 13.72
CA THR A 4 40.34 -15.76 14.76
C THR A 4 40.35 -14.65 15.86
N LEU A 5 39.24 -14.11 16.41
CA LEU A 5 37.77 -14.41 16.40
C LEU A 5 36.93 -13.26 17.06
N LEU A 6 35.59 -13.41 17.02
CA LEU A 6 34.46 -12.98 17.92
C LEU A 6 34.76 -12.52 19.39
N SER A 7 33.86 -11.98 20.25
CA SER A 7 32.47 -11.42 20.24
C SER A 7 32.00 -11.04 21.67
N LEU A 8 30.86 -10.32 21.86
CA LEU A 8 29.85 -10.28 22.97
C LEU A 8 30.30 -10.32 24.48
N SER A 9 29.70 -9.67 25.51
CA SER A 9 28.30 -9.56 26.03
C SER A 9 27.82 -10.83 26.81
N ILE A 10 27.04 -10.80 27.92
CA ILE A 10 26.25 -9.74 28.61
C ILE A 10 25.88 -10.11 30.10
N LEU A 11 25.43 -9.14 30.94
CA LEU A 11 24.71 -9.25 32.26
C LEU A 11 25.42 -10.03 33.42
N LEU A 12 24.93 -10.25 34.68
CA LEU A 12 23.70 -10.03 35.51
C LEU A 12 24.15 -9.61 36.97
N ALA A 13 23.33 -9.45 38.04
CA ALA A 13 22.04 -8.77 38.36
C ALA A 13 21.66 -9.05 39.86
N THR A 14 20.87 -8.18 40.56
CA THR A 14 20.30 -8.45 41.92
C THR A 14 18.95 -7.73 42.17
N SER A 15 18.15 -8.20 43.14
CA SER A 15 16.71 -7.89 43.31
C SER A 15 16.21 -7.84 44.78
N THR A 16 15.03 -7.23 45.02
CA THR A 16 14.21 -7.32 46.26
C THR A 16 12.70 -7.13 45.98
N SER A 17 11.82 -7.48 46.92
CA SER A 17 10.37 -7.68 46.76
C SER A 17 9.46 -6.65 47.45
N LEU A 18 8.20 -6.51 46.99
CA LEU A 18 7.14 -5.69 47.61
C LEU A 18 6.25 -6.45 48.60
N PHE A 19 5.68 -5.71 49.56
CA PHE A 19 4.59 -6.12 50.46
C PHE A 19 3.34 -5.26 50.17
N ALA A 20 2.16 -5.69 50.60
CA ALA A 20 0.95 -4.86 50.56
C ALA A 20 1.03 -3.70 51.57
N ALA A 21 0.59 -2.51 51.16
CA ALA A 21 0.66 -1.27 51.94
C ALA A 21 -0.30 -1.25 53.15
N GLU A 22 0.08 -0.53 54.21
CA GLU A 22 -0.75 -0.33 55.41
C GLU A 22 -1.74 0.84 55.19
N LYS A 23 -2.96 0.80 55.72
CA LYS A 23 -3.86 1.98 55.59
C LYS A 23 -3.29 3.22 56.29
N TYR A 24 -3.43 4.38 55.65
CA TYR A 24 -2.97 5.65 56.19
C TYR A 24 -3.73 6.04 57.48
N ASP A 25 -2.98 6.45 58.51
CA ASP A 25 -3.47 6.93 59.80
C ASP A 25 -2.98 8.38 60.01
N PRO A 26 -3.88 9.38 60.06
CA PRO A 26 -3.52 10.80 60.27
C PRO A 26 -3.01 11.12 61.69
N ASN A 27 -2.78 10.12 62.54
CA ASN A 27 -2.13 10.27 63.85
C ASN A 27 -0.69 9.75 63.86
N LYS A 28 -0.21 9.22 62.72
CA LYS A 28 1.06 8.49 62.58
C LYS A 28 2.03 9.27 61.70
N SER A 29 3.31 9.31 62.08
CA SER A 29 4.38 9.86 61.23
C SER A 29 5.01 8.75 60.40
N TYR A 30 5.39 9.07 59.16
CA TYR A 30 5.89 8.10 58.19
C TYR A 30 7.30 8.48 57.72
N PRO A 31 8.35 7.67 57.98
CA PRO A 31 9.66 7.87 57.37
C PRO A 31 9.62 7.63 55.86
N MET A 32 10.66 8.07 55.17
CA MET A 32 10.90 7.88 53.73
C MET A 32 10.77 6.41 53.29
N ASN A 33 10.24 6.18 52.09
CA ASN A 33 9.95 4.90 51.45
C ASN A 33 9.00 3.98 52.26
N GLN A 34 7.98 4.56 52.90
CA GLN A 34 6.82 3.86 53.46
C GLN A 34 5.64 3.98 52.50
N GLN A 35 5.03 2.84 52.17
CA GLN A 35 3.81 2.80 51.35
C GLN A 35 2.56 2.70 52.23
N VAL A 36 1.54 3.52 51.91
CA VAL A 36 0.23 3.52 52.56
C VAL A 36 -0.93 3.44 51.58
N GLU A 37 -2.02 2.78 51.96
CA GLU A 37 -3.30 2.86 51.26
C GLU A 37 -4.14 4.03 51.80
N PHE A 38 -4.57 4.92 50.91
CA PHE A 38 -5.46 6.05 51.18
C PHE A 38 -6.48 6.21 50.04
N ASN A 39 -7.76 6.41 50.35
CA ASN A 39 -8.84 6.60 49.35
C ASN A 39 -8.88 5.58 48.19
N GLY A 40 -8.52 4.31 48.43
CA GLY A 40 -8.45 3.28 47.39
C GLY A 40 -7.30 3.52 46.41
N SER A 41 -6.15 3.97 46.90
CA SER A 41 -4.91 4.15 46.15
C SER A 41 -3.70 4.01 47.09
N ILE A 42 -2.58 3.53 46.57
CA ILE A 42 -1.33 3.36 47.29
C ILE A 42 -0.43 4.57 47.02
N TYR A 43 0.17 5.11 48.08
CA TYR A 43 1.07 6.26 48.06
C TYR A 43 2.37 5.96 48.83
N GLU A 44 3.51 6.50 48.39
CA GLU A 44 4.81 6.32 49.05
C GLU A 44 5.38 7.66 49.54
N THR A 45 6.06 7.65 50.69
CA THR A 45 6.79 8.82 51.22
C THR A 45 8.13 9.07 50.51
N GLN A 46 8.26 10.22 49.83
CA GLN A 46 9.53 10.72 49.29
C GLN A 46 10.52 11.20 50.37
N TRP A 47 9.99 11.63 51.52
CA TRP A 47 10.74 11.98 52.73
C TRP A 47 9.83 11.84 53.96
N TRP A 48 10.29 12.28 55.14
CA TRP A 48 9.48 12.18 56.37
C TRP A 48 8.17 12.99 56.29
N ALA A 49 7.03 12.32 56.43
CA ALA A 49 5.71 12.92 56.59
C ALA A 49 5.29 12.95 58.07
N ASN A 50 4.76 14.10 58.52
CA ASN A 50 4.18 14.27 59.85
C ASN A 50 2.69 13.84 59.84
N PRO A 51 2.02 13.69 61.00
CA PRO A 51 0.63 13.21 61.04
C PRO A 51 -0.37 14.10 60.26
N ASP A 52 -0.11 15.41 60.25
CA ASP A 52 -0.91 16.41 59.55
C ASP A 52 -0.66 16.42 58.02
N ASP A 53 0.45 15.81 57.55
CA ASP A 53 0.85 15.79 56.14
C ASP A 53 0.19 14.62 55.40
N SER A 54 -1.05 14.80 54.93
CA SER A 54 -1.87 13.74 54.31
C SER A 54 -1.56 13.49 52.82
N PRO A 55 -1.67 12.24 52.31
CA PRO A 55 -1.63 11.92 50.87
C PRO A 55 -2.70 12.64 50.03
N SER A 56 -3.75 13.19 50.65
CA SER A 56 -4.71 14.08 49.98
C SER A 56 -4.12 15.43 49.55
N GLY A 57 -2.92 15.78 50.01
CA GLY A 57 -2.25 17.06 49.75
C GLY A 57 -1.36 17.11 48.51
N ILE A 58 -1.35 16.07 47.68
CA ILE A 58 -0.50 16.00 46.47
C ILE A 58 -0.93 17.08 45.47
N THR A 59 -0.01 18.02 45.20
CA THR A 59 -0.19 19.06 44.17
C THR A 59 0.32 18.58 42.81
N GLN A 60 0.23 19.44 41.79
CA GLN A 60 0.72 19.15 40.44
C GLN A 60 2.26 19.05 40.35
N ASN A 61 2.97 19.48 41.40
CA ASN A 61 4.43 19.44 41.51
C ASN A 61 4.85 18.43 42.60
N SER A 62 5.61 17.39 42.24
CA SER A 62 5.96 16.31 43.18
C SER A 62 6.80 16.77 44.40
N TRP A 63 7.53 17.88 44.32
CA TRP A 63 8.36 18.39 45.43
C TRP A 63 7.61 19.18 46.51
N GLU A 64 6.29 19.39 46.37
CA GLU A 64 5.47 20.14 47.34
C GLU A 64 4.75 19.23 48.36
N SER A 65 4.77 17.92 48.14
CA SER A 65 4.13 16.90 48.99
C SER A 65 5.15 15.84 49.42
N PRO A 66 5.16 15.40 50.70
CA PRO A 66 5.99 14.27 51.10
C PRO A 66 5.53 12.95 50.50
N TRP A 67 4.32 12.88 49.92
CA TRP A 67 3.75 11.69 49.29
C TRP A 67 3.77 11.76 47.75
N ILE A 68 3.98 10.60 47.12
CA ILE A 68 3.73 10.34 45.69
C ILE A 68 2.71 9.22 45.52
N PHE A 69 1.94 9.25 44.44
CA PHE A 69 1.04 8.18 44.03
C PHE A 69 1.81 7.01 43.42
N VAL A 70 1.40 5.77 43.73
CA VAL A 70 2.02 4.53 43.23
C VAL A 70 1.04 3.68 42.43
N ALA A 71 -0.19 3.44 42.94
CA ALA A 71 -1.19 2.58 42.28
C ALA A 71 -2.62 2.87 42.78
N LYS A 72 -3.66 2.37 42.07
CA LYS A 72 -5.04 2.32 42.58
C LYS A 72 -5.34 0.98 43.25
N SER A 73 -6.20 0.98 44.27
CA SER A 73 -6.81 -0.22 44.85
C SER A 73 -8.10 -0.59 44.10
N PRO A 74 -8.41 -1.88 43.86
CA PRO A 74 -9.64 -2.30 43.21
C PRO A 74 -10.88 -2.23 44.13
N SER A 75 -12.06 -2.01 43.54
CA SER A 75 -13.36 -1.96 44.24
C SER A 75 -14.50 -2.49 43.35
N THR A 76 -15.58 -2.96 43.95
CA THR A 76 -16.66 -3.75 43.30
C THR A 76 -17.91 -2.94 42.87
N ALA A 77 -18.61 -3.47 41.85
CA ALA A 77 -19.83 -3.00 41.15
C ALA A 77 -21.13 -2.87 42.03
N PRO A 78 -22.33 -2.40 41.55
CA PRO A 78 -22.81 -2.24 40.16
C PRO A 78 -23.63 -0.95 39.80
N GLU A 79 -24.35 -0.97 38.66
CA GLU A 79 -24.93 0.15 37.88
C GLU A 79 -26.49 0.12 37.77
N VAL A 80 -27.14 1.25 37.37
CA VAL A 80 -28.59 1.33 37.01
C VAL A 80 -28.88 2.38 35.88
N THR A 81 -29.82 2.06 34.98
CA THR A 81 -30.22 2.76 33.72
C THR A 81 -31.75 3.12 33.71
N LEU A 82 -32.45 3.78 32.77
CA LEU A 82 -32.23 4.55 31.50
C LEU A 82 -33.49 5.46 31.24
N PRO A 83 -33.54 6.38 30.24
CA PRO A 83 -34.50 6.17 29.12
C PRO A 83 -34.14 6.76 27.72
N PRO A 84 -34.78 6.32 26.61
CA PRO A 84 -34.37 6.61 25.22
C PRO A 84 -35.42 7.38 24.34
N PRO A 85 -35.06 7.72 23.09
CA PRO A 85 -35.99 7.83 21.93
C PRO A 85 -35.50 6.95 20.73
N PRO A 86 -36.10 6.98 19.51
CA PRO A 86 -36.99 5.92 19.03
C PRO A 86 -36.42 5.07 17.87
N ALA A 87 -37.17 4.03 17.48
CA ALA A 87 -36.69 2.94 16.61
C ALA A 87 -36.50 3.29 15.11
N THR A 88 -35.51 2.63 14.51
CA THR A 88 -35.24 2.51 13.07
C THR A 88 -36.02 1.36 12.41
N GLU A 89 -35.99 1.32 11.07
CA GLU A 89 -36.62 0.28 10.25
C GLU A 89 -35.89 -1.09 10.36
N PRO A 90 -36.58 -2.22 10.10
CA PRO A 90 -36.02 -3.54 10.37
C PRO A 90 -34.94 -3.95 9.36
N THR A 91 -33.72 -4.16 9.88
CA THR A 91 -32.72 -5.04 9.26
C THR A 91 -33.28 -6.47 9.09
N PRO A 92 -32.68 -7.30 8.21
CA PRO A 92 -33.01 -8.72 8.11
C PRO A 92 -32.91 -9.39 9.49
N TYR A 93 -34.02 -9.99 9.94
CA TYR A 93 -34.09 -10.60 11.28
C TYR A 93 -33.35 -11.94 11.32
N ILE A 94 -32.06 -11.88 11.64
CA ILE A 94 -31.30 -13.02 12.17
C ILE A 94 -31.98 -13.43 13.49
N GLU A 95 -32.44 -14.69 13.59
CA GLU A 95 -33.12 -15.15 14.81
C GLU A 95 -32.20 -15.05 16.03
N GLU A 96 -32.71 -14.49 17.12
CA GLU A 96 -31.96 -14.19 18.36
C GLU A 96 -31.35 -15.46 19.00
N THR A 97 -31.87 -16.64 18.64
CA THR A 97 -31.34 -17.97 18.97
C THR A 97 -30.00 -18.28 18.31
N ASN A 98 -29.77 -17.88 17.06
CA ASN A 98 -28.53 -18.17 16.32
C ASN A 98 -27.37 -17.35 16.90
N LYS A 99 -27.65 -16.09 17.22
CA LYS A 99 -26.74 -15.16 17.91
C LYS A 99 -26.21 -15.76 19.22
N ILE A 100 -27.08 -16.37 20.03
CA ILE A 100 -26.67 -17.06 21.27
C ILE A 100 -25.80 -18.30 20.97
N GLN A 101 -26.07 -19.02 19.88
CA GLN A 101 -25.33 -20.23 19.49
C GLN A 101 -23.90 -19.92 19.04
N TYR A 102 -23.66 -18.91 18.20
CA TYR A 102 -22.30 -18.58 17.75
C TYR A 102 -21.40 -18.13 18.91
N VAL A 103 -21.92 -17.30 19.82
CA VAL A 103 -21.19 -16.90 21.05
C VAL A 103 -20.87 -18.10 21.94
N GLN A 104 -21.75 -19.10 22.04
CA GLN A 104 -21.45 -20.33 22.77
C GLN A 104 -20.34 -21.14 22.10
N ILE A 105 -20.38 -21.29 20.77
CA ILE A 105 -19.36 -22.00 19.99
C ILE A 105 -17.99 -21.31 20.14
N MET A 106 -17.93 -19.99 19.95
CA MET A 106 -16.68 -19.21 20.06
C MET A 106 -16.04 -19.34 21.44
N ASN A 107 -16.83 -19.23 22.51
CA ASN A 107 -16.35 -19.44 23.87
C ASN A 107 -15.86 -20.88 24.12
N GLU A 108 -16.57 -21.90 23.62
CA GLU A 108 -16.15 -23.31 23.74
C GLU A 108 -14.81 -23.56 23.01
N MET A 109 -14.61 -22.96 21.84
CA MET A 109 -13.36 -23.10 21.08
C MET A 109 -12.21 -22.31 21.70
N ALA A 110 -12.47 -21.11 22.24
CA ALA A 110 -11.50 -20.35 23.03
C ALA A 110 -11.04 -21.12 24.28
N GLU A 111 -11.96 -21.71 25.05
CA GLU A 111 -11.62 -22.54 26.22
C GLU A 111 -10.73 -23.75 25.83
N LYS A 112 -11.03 -24.42 24.71
CA LYS A 112 -10.17 -25.50 24.18
C LYS A 112 -8.77 -25.02 23.81
N MET A 113 -8.64 -23.84 23.18
CA MET A 113 -7.34 -23.26 22.86
C MET A 113 -6.55 -22.92 24.13
N ILE A 114 -7.17 -22.27 25.13
CA ILE A 114 -6.54 -21.92 26.40
C ILE A 114 -6.07 -23.18 27.14
N LEU A 115 -6.89 -24.22 27.20
CA LEU A 115 -6.51 -25.52 27.80
C LEU A 115 -5.33 -26.15 27.06
N ARG A 116 -5.34 -26.13 25.73
CA ARG A 116 -4.27 -26.69 24.88
C ARG A 116 -2.95 -25.93 25.00
N VAL A 117 -2.98 -24.60 25.08
CA VAL A 117 -1.79 -23.79 25.33
C VAL A 117 -1.18 -24.14 26.69
N ASN A 118 -2.01 -24.23 27.75
CA ASN A 118 -1.52 -24.59 29.08
C ASN A 118 -0.94 -26.02 29.15
N GLU A 119 -1.59 -27.00 28.52
CA GLU A 119 -1.05 -28.37 28.37
C GLU A 119 0.34 -28.34 27.74
N LEU A 120 0.52 -27.58 26.66
CA LEU A 120 1.80 -27.51 25.94
C LEU A 120 2.88 -26.73 26.71
N LYS A 121 2.50 -25.77 27.54
CA LYS A 121 3.40 -25.08 28.49
C LYS A 121 3.88 -26.02 29.60
N GLU A 122 3.06 -26.96 30.06
CA GLU A 122 3.49 -28.02 31.00
C GLU A 122 4.35 -29.08 30.28
N PHE A 123 3.94 -29.52 29.09
CA PHE A 123 4.70 -30.45 28.25
C PHE A 123 6.12 -29.95 27.98
N ALA A 124 6.25 -28.66 27.60
CA ALA A 124 7.52 -27.99 27.37
C ALA A 124 8.39 -27.82 28.63
N GLN A 125 7.89 -28.04 29.85
CA GLN A 125 8.72 -28.04 31.06
C GLN A 125 9.41 -29.38 31.34
N ASN A 126 8.92 -30.49 30.77
CA ASN A 126 9.51 -31.81 30.99
C ASN A 126 10.77 -32.01 30.12
N PRO A 127 11.96 -32.29 30.71
CA PRO A 127 13.18 -32.57 29.95
C PRO A 127 13.12 -33.81 29.03
N ASP A 128 12.13 -34.69 29.19
CA ASP A 128 11.92 -35.82 28.27
C ASP A 128 11.21 -35.40 26.96
N PHE A 129 10.63 -34.19 26.89
CA PHE A 129 9.74 -33.74 25.81
C PHE A 129 10.20 -32.48 25.04
N PHE A 130 11.28 -31.83 25.47
CA PHE A 130 11.91 -30.74 24.72
C PHE A 130 13.35 -31.07 24.31
N PHE A 131 13.81 -30.43 23.24
CA PHE A 131 15.21 -30.45 22.82
C PHE A 131 15.72 -29.03 22.52
N PHE A 132 17.02 -28.89 22.30
CA PHE A 132 17.64 -27.64 21.87
C PHE A 132 18.20 -27.77 20.46
N LYS A 133 17.93 -26.78 19.61
CA LYS A 133 18.47 -26.63 18.26
C LYS A 133 18.89 -25.17 18.09
N ASP A 134 20.10 -24.93 17.61
CA ASP A 134 20.64 -23.58 17.32
C ASP A 134 20.52 -22.57 18.48
N GLY A 135 20.58 -23.07 19.73
CA GLY A 135 20.45 -22.29 20.96
C GLY A 135 19.00 -22.03 21.43
N LYS A 136 18.02 -22.25 20.55
CA LYS A 136 16.58 -22.15 20.82
C LYS A 136 16.02 -23.49 21.33
N LYS A 137 14.92 -23.44 22.08
CA LYS A 137 14.25 -24.59 22.68
C LYS A 137 13.07 -25.02 21.81
N PHE A 138 12.87 -26.31 21.63
CA PHE A 138 11.80 -26.85 20.78
C PHE A 138 11.06 -28.01 21.47
N ILE A 139 9.78 -28.18 21.12
CA ILE A 139 9.02 -29.42 21.34
C ILE A 139 8.61 -30.01 19.98
N GLU A 140 8.50 -31.33 19.89
CA GLU A 140 7.94 -32.01 18.70
C GLU A 140 6.50 -32.46 18.99
N ILE A 141 5.57 -32.13 18.10
CA ILE A 141 4.18 -32.59 18.13
C ILE A 141 3.86 -33.19 16.76
N ASN A 142 3.64 -34.51 16.69
CA ASN A 142 3.34 -35.25 15.46
C ASN A 142 4.33 -35.01 14.31
N GLY A 143 5.64 -34.89 14.61
CA GLY A 143 6.69 -34.61 13.62
C GLY A 143 6.86 -33.14 13.23
N ILE A 144 6.08 -32.21 13.81
CA ILE A 144 6.27 -30.77 13.65
C ILE A 144 7.01 -30.22 14.88
N ASN A 145 8.08 -29.47 14.63
CA ASN A 145 8.88 -28.82 15.67
C ASN A 145 8.39 -27.39 15.90
N TYR A 146 7.96 -27.08 17.12
CA TYR A 146 7.53 -25.75 17.55
C TYR A 146 8.63 -25.16 18.43
N GLU A 147 9.05 -23.94 18.14
CA GLU A 147 9.94 -23.21 19.04
C GLU A 147 9.16 -22.85 20.31
N ILE A 148 9.79 -22.96 21.48
CA ILE A 148 9.22 -22.52 22.75
C ILE A 148 9.75 -21.14 23.05
N ASP A 149 8.85 -20.16 23.14
CA ASP A 149 9.22 -18.80 23.51
C ASP A 149 9.94 -18.77 24.87
N ALA A 150 11.03 -18.03 24.93
CA ALA A 150 11.91 -17.96 26.08
C ALA A 150 11.33 -17.13 27.24
N GLN A 151 10.36 -16.25 26.98
CA GLN A 151 9.76 -15.38 28.00
C GLN A 151 8.47 -15.99 28.59
N HIS A 152 7.61 -16.56 27.76
CA HIS A 152 6.27 -17.01 28.14
C HIS A 152 6.13 -18.55 28.18
N GLY A 153 7.05 -19.30 27.57
CA GLY A 153 7.05 -20.77 27.54
C GLY A 153 6.03 -21.39 26.58
N THR A 154 5.42 -20.57 25.74
CA THR A 154 4.39 -20.90 24.73
C THR A 154 5.01 -21.50 23.45
N PRO A 155 4.30 -22.41 22.75
CA PRO A 155 4.71 -22.83 21.41
C PRO A 155 4.49 -21.72 20.38
N ILE A 156 5.57 -21.21 19.81
CA ILE A 156 5.55 -20.36 18.62
C ILE A 156 5.15 -21.26 17.44
N ILE A 157 4.10 -20.88 16.70
CA ILE A 157 3.77 -21.53 15.43
C ILE A 157 4.94 -21.24 14.48
N PRO A 158 5.63 -22.27 13.94
CA PRO A 158 6.71 -22.02 13.01
C PRO A 158 6.18 -21.25 11.80
N LEU A 159 6.90 -20.22 11.35
CA LEU A 159 6.56 -19.58 10.07
C LEU A 159 6.56 -20.63 8.97
N ARG A 160 5.52 -20.63 8.14
CA ARG A 160 5.33 -21.53 7.02
C ARG A 160 4.85 -20.74 5.80
N ASN A 161 3.85 -21.24 5.08
CA ASN A 161 3.02 -20.42 4.21
C ASN A 161 1.73 -20.06 4.91
N TRP A 162 1.24 -18.85 4.71
CA TRP A 162 -0.02 -18.38 5.30
C TRP A 162 -1.22 -19.30 5.00
N ALA A 163 -1.23 -20.01 3.86
CA ALA A 163 -2.24 -21.00 3.50
C ALA A 163 -1.88 -22.48 3.86
N ASP A 164 -0.75 -22.74 4.53
CA ASP A 164 -0.50 -24.02 5.23
C ASP A 164 -0.94 -23.92 6.69
N ASP A 165 -2.21 -24.21 6.95
CA ASP A 165 -2.72 -24.27 8.32
C ASP A 165 -2.19 -25.47 9.13
N SER A 166 -1.43 -26.40 8.53
CA SER A 166 -1.15 -27.70 9.17
C SER A 166 -0.33 -27.58 10.45
N ALA A 167 0.49 -26.54 10.63
CA ALA A 167 1.15 -26.27 11.90
C ALA A 167 0.13 -25.81 12.97
N THR A 168 -0.77 -24.89 12.65
CA THR A 168 -1.80 -24.35 13.54
C THR A 168 -2.86 -25.40 13.88
N ARG A 169 -3.33 -26.14 12.87
CA ARG A 169 -4.32 -27.22 12.99
C ARG A 169 -3.75 -28.46 13.67
N ASN A 170 -2.43 -28.71 13.62
CA ASN A 170 -1.78 -29.72 14.46
C ASN A 170 -1.63 -29.27 15.93
N LEU A 171 -1.43 -27.97 16.16
CA LEU A 171 -1.39 -27.39 17.50
C LEU A 171 -2.79 -27.45 18.17
N PHE A 172 -3.83 -27.06 17.43
CA PHE A 172 -5.23 -26.97 17.84
C PHE A 172 -6.13 -27.97 17.07
N SER A 173 -5.83 -29.26 17.17
CA SER A 173 -6.45 -30.35 16.40
C SER A 173 -7.92 -30.67 16.68
N PHE A 174 -8.59 -29.83 17.47
CA PHE A 174 -10.04 -29.88 17.74
C PHE A 174 -10.87 -28.96 16.82
N PHE A 175 -10.23 -28.15 15.97
CA PHE A 175 -10.91 -27.42 14.88
C PHE A 175 -11.09 -28.32 13.65
N ASP A 176 -12.34 -28.53 13.26
CA ASP A 176 -12.71 -29.26 12.04
C ASP A 176 -12.61 -28.40 10.76
N GLN A 177 -13.12 -28.91 9.65
CA GLN A 177 -12.98 -28.29 8.32
C GLN A 177 -13.90 -27.08 8.09
N ASP A 178 -14.89 -26.83 8.95
CA ASP A 178 -15.74 -25.64 8.87
C ASP A 178 -15.03 -24.38 9.42
N TRP A 179 -13.79 -24.54 9.90
CA TRP A 179 -12.91 -23.47 10.38
C TRP A 179 -11.66 -23.33 9.51
N GLU A 180 -11.12 -22.11 9.48
CA GLU A 180 -9.88 -21.74 8.83
C GLU A 180 -8.98 -20.91 9.75
N PHE A 181 -7.72 -20.79 9.34
CA PHE A 181 -6.66 -20.15 10.09
C PHE A 181 -5.88 -19.21 9.18
N SER A 182 -5.59 -18.01 9.65
CA SER A 182 -4.63 -17.09 9.06
C SER A 182 -3.54 -16.80 10.09
N TRP A 183 -2.31 -17.25 9.84
CA TRP A 183 -1.20 -17.13 10.80
C TRP A 183 -0.25 -15.98 10.45
N TYR A 184 0.38 -15.42 11.48
CA TYR A 184 1.34 -14.30 11.42
C TYR A 184 2.55 -14.64 12.33
N GLU A 185 3.50 -13.73 12.53
CA GLU A 185 4.76 -13.97 13.28
C GLU A 185 4.58 -14.73 14.62
N GLY A 186 4.67 -16.06 14.57
CA GLY A 186 4.44 -16.98 15.69
C GLY A 186 2.98 -17.27 16.08
N GLY A 187 2.03 -16.39 15.75
CA GLY A 187 0.63 -16.44 16.18
C GLY A 187 -0.36 -16.84 15.09
N ALA A 188 -1.65 -16.99 15.43
CA ALA A 188 -2.68 -17.31 14.43
C ALA A 188 -4.10 -16.88 14.78
N VAL A 189 -4.75 -16.24 13.81
CA VAL A 189 -6.17 -15.88 13.79
C VAL A 189 -6.99 -17.07 13.28
N VAL A 190 -8.22 -17.25 13.80
CA VAL A 190 -9.12 -18.37 13.52
C VAL A 190 -10.56 -17.87 13.37
N VAL A 191 -11.23 -18.26 12.28
CA VAL A 191 -12.64 -17.92 12.01
C VAL A 191 -13.41 -19.13 11.48
N ASN A 192 -14.75 -19.10 11.61
CA ASN A 192 -15.63 -20.10 10.99
C ASN A 192 -16.06 -19.66 9.59
N LYS A 193 -16.03 -20.57 8.62
CA LYS A 193 -16.25 -20.29 7.19
C LYS A 193 -17.68 -19.90 6.80
N GLN A 194 -18.63 -19.95 7.73
CA GLN A 194 -20.05 -19.67 7.47
C GLN A 194 -20.58 -18.39 8.15
N TRP A 195 -19.86 -17.83 9.13
CA TRP A 195 -20.31 -16.70 9.97
C TRP A 195 -19.16 -15.96 10.70
N GLY A 196 -17.91 -16.36 10.46
CA GLY A 196 -16.71 -15.72 10.98
C GLY A 196 -16.22 -14.59 10.06
N ASN A 197 -15.50 -13.62 10.63
CA ASN A 197 -14.94 -12.47 9.91
C ASN A 197 -13.63 -12.05 10.57
N TYR A 198 -12.68 -11.55 9.77
CA TYR A 198 -11.37 -11.07 10.23
C TYR A 198 -11.35 -9.58 10.62
N ASP A 199 -12.43 -8.83 10.38
CA ASP A 199 -12.49 -7.40 10.74
C ASP A 199 -12.45 -7.17 12.26
N TRP A 200 -11.48 -6.39 12.71
CA TRP A 200 -11.03 -6.33 14.09
C TRP A 200 -11.96 -5.44 14.93
N GLY A 201 -12.61 -6.02 15.94
CA GLY A 201 -13.69 -5.37 16.70
C GLY A 201 -15.08 -5.49 16.07
N ASN A 202 -15.22 -6.10 14.89
CA ASN A 202 -16.49 -6.33 14.18
C ASN A 202 -16.70 -7.81 13.78
N GLY A 203 -15.86 -8.74 14.26
CA GLY A 203 -15.78 -10.10 13.75
C GLY A 203 -15.94 -11.21 14.80
N CYS A 204 -16.64 -12.28 14.43
CA CYS A 204 -16.54 -13.56 15.15
C CYS A 204 -15.15 -14.19 14.94
N VAL A 205 -14.16 -13.73 15.72
CA VAL A 205 -12.75 -14.14 15.59
C VAL A 205 -12.13 -14.63 16.90
N LEU A 206 -11.26 -15.64 16.80
CA LEU A 206 -10.32 -16.07 17.84
C LEU A 206 -8.90 -15.79 17.36
N GLU A 207 -7.98 -15.47 18.27
CA GLU A 207 -6.57 -15.23 17.90
C GLU A 207 -5.62 -15.79 18.97
N TYR A 208 -4.58 -16.51 18.53
CA TYR A 208 -3.49 -17.02 19.35
C TYR A 208 -2.26 -16.13 19.28
N LEU A 209 -1.98 -15.45 20.39
CA LEU A 209 -0.87 -14.52 20.62
C LEU A 209 0.20 -15.20 21.49
N PRO A 210 1.25 -15.84 20.93
CA PRO A 210 2.24 -16.59 21.71
C PRO A 210 3.10 -15.67 22.60
N ASP A 211 3.26 -14.41 22.20
CA ASP A 211 3.97 -13.34 22.89
C ASP A 211 3.16 -12.68 24.02
N GLY A 212 1.86 -13.02 24.14
CA GLY A 212 1.01 -12.65 25.26
C GLY A 212 0.58 -11.18 25.28
N HIS A 213 0.49 -10.51 24.13
CA HIS A 213 0.24 -9.06 24.08
C HIS A 213 -1.16 -8.59 24.60
N LEU A 214 -2.09 -9.51 24.87
CA LEU A 214 -3.38 -9.25 25.54
C LEU A 214 -3.70 -10.32 26.62
N ASP A 215 -4.22 -9.85 27.77
CA ASP A 215 -4.82 -10.58 28.91
C ASP A 215 -4.43 -12.05 29.19
N SER A 216 -3.12 -12.34 29.20
CA SER A 216 -2.44 -13.46 29.91
C SER A 216 -2.76 -14.91 29.51
N ASN A 217 -3.84 -15.18 28.79
CA ASN A 217 -4.27 -16.51 28.36
C ASN A 217 -3.73 -16.91 26.98
N PHE A 218 -3.01 -16.02 26.30
CA PHE A 218 -2.48 -16.19 24.93
C PHE A 218 -3.56 -16.37 23.86
N ILE A 219 -4.84 -16.19 24.21
CA ILE A 219 -6.00 -16.32 23.34
C ILE A 219 -6.87 -15.07 23.51
N LEU A 220 -7.00 -14.28 22.43
CA LEU A 220 -8.06 -13.31 22.26
C LEU A 220 -9.31 -14.02 21.73
N ASN A 221 -10.48 -13.57 22.16
CA ASN A 221 -11.77 -14.15 21.81
C ASN A 221 -12.79 -13.02 21.66
N GLU A 222 -13.14 -12.67 20.43
CA GLU A 222 -14.07 -11.59 20.12
C GLU A 222 -15.54 -12.07 20.03
N ALA A 223 -15.93 -13.12 20.76
CA ALA A 223 -17.31 -13.61 20.80
C ALA A 223 -18.38 -12.54 21.17
N LEU A 224 -17.99 -11.35 21.64
CA LEU A 224 -18.92 -10.25 21.93
C LEU A 224 -19.16 -9.31 20.72
N THR A 225 -18.33 -9.35 19.68
CA THR A 225 -18.46 -8.57 18.43
C THR A 225 -19.06 -9.41 17.29
N CYS A 226 -19.52 -10.63 17.60
CA CYS A 226 -20.36 -11.51 16.76
C CYS A 226 -21.75 -10.93 16.39
N PHE A 227 -21.92 -9.60 16.35
CA PHE A 227 -23.20 -8.93 16.19
C PHE A 227 -23.11 -7.74 15.23
N ASP A 228 -24.01 -7.75 14.24
CA ASP A 228 -24.02 -6.89 13.04
C ASP A 228 -22.92 -7.25 12.02
N GLY A 229 -23.24 -7.14 10.73
CA GLY A 229 -22.33 -7.44 9.59
C GLY A 229 -21.91 -8.91 9.37
N SER A 230 -21.70 -9.73 10.40
CA SER A 230 -20.98 -11.02 10.26
C SER A 230 -21.68 -12.13 9.44
N GLU A 231 -22.94 -11.94 9.02
CA GLU A 231 -23.65 -12.84 8.09
C GLU A 231 -23.79 -12.25 6.65
N THR A 232 -23.26 -11.05 6.36
CA THR A 232 -23.48 -10.38 5.05
C THR A 232 -22.39 -10.65 4.00
N ASN A 233 -21.34 -11.40 4.32
CA ASN A 233 -20.33 -11.75 3.33
C ASN A 233 -20.90 -12.78 2.35
N GLU A 234 -21.20 -12.34 1.13
CA GLU A 234 -21.25 -13.25 -0.03
C GLU A 234 -19.91 -14.00 -0.12
N PRO A 235 -19.88 -15.25 -0.63
CA PRO A 235 -18.63 -15.97 -0.80
C PRO A 235 -17.67 -15.19 -1.71
N THR A 236 -16.41 -15.10 -1.30
CA THR A 236 -15.31 -14.39 -1.98
C THR A 236 -15.36 -14.58 -3.49
N ASP A 237 -15.36 -13.48 -4.24
CA ASP A 237 -15.42 -13.55 -5.71
C ASP A 237 -14.12 -14.06 -6.32
N ALA A 238 -13.03 -14.04 -5.55
CA ALA A 238 -11.79 -14.73 -5.86
C ALA A 238 -11.81 -16.19 -5.40
N THR A 239 -11.35 -17.10 -6.28
CA THR A 239 -10.99 -18.47 -5.92
C THR A 239 -9.48 -18.56 -5.71
N TYR A 240 -9.07 -18.94 -4.50
CA TYR A 240 -7.66 -19.05 -4.09
C TYR A 240 -7.10 -20.47 -4.25
N PHE A 241 -5.96 -20.63 -4.91
CA PHE A 241 -5.21 -21.88 -4.97
C PHE A 241 -3.85 -21.76 -4.25
N ALA A 242 -3.71 -22.44 -3.12
CA ALA A 242 -2.47 -22.48 -2.35
C ALA A 242 -1.36 -23.32 -3.03
N PRO A 243 -0.05 -23.01 -2.84
CA PRO A 243 1.03 -23.61 -3.63
C PRO A 243 1.20 -25.13 -3.41
N TYR A 244 0.72 -25.65 -2.28
CA TYR A 244 0.70 -27.10 -2.03
C TYR A 244 -0.18 -27.86 -3.05
N LYS A 245 -1.16 -27.21 -3.71
CA LYS A 245 -1.94 -27.79 -4.83
C LYS A 245 -1.06 -28.12 -6.03
N PHE A 246 0.01 -27.37 -6.23
CA PHE A 246 1.06 -27.56 -7.23
C PHE A 246 2.25 -28.37 -6.67
N GLY A 247 2.25 -28.59 -5.36
CA GLY A 247 3.24 -29.36 -4.61
C GLY A 247 4.48 -28.57 -4.21
N VAL A 248 4.49 -27.25 -4.39
CA VAL A 248 5.56 -26.34 -3.92
C VAL A 248 5.54 -26.31 -2.39
N ASN A 249 6.70 -26.30 -1.70
CA ASN A 249 6.68 -25.95 -0.28
C ASN A 249 6.40 -24.46 -0.17
N ALA A 250 5.21 -24.16 0.31
CA ALA A 250 4.65 -22.83 0.24
C ALA A 250 5.40 -21.82 1.16
N GLU A 251 6.15 -22.29 2.18
CA GLU A 251 7.04 -21.48 3.04
C GLU A 251 8.20 -20.87 2.24
N TYR A 252 8.66 -21.58 1.21
CA TYR A 252 9.79 -21.20 0.37
C TYR A 252 9.37 -20.77 -1.04
N ALA A 253 8.05 -20.63 -1.25
CA ALA A 253 7.48 -20.37 -2.56
C ALA A 253 7.96 -19.05 -3.16
N ASN A 254 8.34 -19.17 -4.43
CA ASN A 254 8.61 -18.10 -5.36
C ASN A 254 8.15 -18.64 -6.71
N MET A 255 6.91 -18.32 -7.08
CA MET A 255 6.29 -18.79 -8.32
C MET A 255 6.46 -17.70 -9.37
N VAL A 256 7.06 -18.06 -10.51
CA VAL A 256 7.64 -17.10 -11.46
C VAL A 256 6.92 -17.06 -12.81
N SER A 257 6.12 -18.09 -13.13
CA SER A 257 5.29 -18.12 -14.33
C SER A 257 4.13 -19.10 -14.15
N ILE A 258 2.98 -18.80 -14.78
CA ILE A 258 1.75 -19.58 -14.78
C ILE A 258 1.26 -19.89 -16.20
N GLU A 259 0.72 -21.09 -16.39
CA GLU A 259 0.28 -21.59 -17.69
C GLU A 259 -0.94 -22.52 -17.56
N GLN A 260 -1.70 -22.72 -18.65
CA GLN A 260 -2.87 -23.60 -18.67
C GLN A 260 -2.82 -24.61 -19.82
N LEU A 261 -3.17 -25.87 -19.52
CA LEU A 261 -3.44 -26.87 -20.56
C LEU A 261 -4.71 -27.66 -20.24
N GLY A 262 -5.82 -27.22 -20.81
CA GLY A 262 -7.14 -27.82 -20.58
C GLY A 262 -7.56 -27.67 -19.12
N ASP A 263 -7.90 -28.77 -18.45
CA ASP A 263 -8.30 -28.76 -17.04
C ASP A 263 -7.12 -28.61 -16.06
N LYS A 264 -5.87 -28.52 -16.55
CA LYS A 264 -4.64 -28.36 -15.76
C LYS A 264 -4.20 -26.89 -15.66
N LEU A 265 -3.93 -26.43 -14.44
CA LEU A 265 -3.09 -25.26 -14.17
C LEU A 265 -1.64 -25.72 -13.93
N ILE A 266 -0.68 -24.92 -14.39
CA ILE A 266 0.75 -25.23 -14.38
C ILE A 266 1.50 -24.02 -13.83
N VAL A 267 2.45 -24.20 -12.92
CA VAL A 267 3.30 -23.11 -12.40
C VAL A 267 4.78 -23.50 -12.39
N ALA A 268 5.64 -22.55 -12.71
CA ALA A 268 7.08 -22.65 -12.48
C ALA A 268 7.41 -22.11 -11.08
N HIS A 269 8.04 -22.95 -10.26
CA HIS A 269 8.62 -22.55 -8.98
C HIS A 269 10.15 -22.51 -9.08
N SER A 270 10.75 -21.42 -8.61
CA SER A 270 12.18 -21.15 -8.67
C SER A 270 12.64 -20.48 -7.36
N PRO A 271 13.04 -21.24 -6.32
CA PRO A 271 13.35 -20.68 -5.01
C PRO A 271 14.39 -19.55 -5.06
N THR A 272 14.18 -18.51 -4.24
CA THR A 272 15.15 -17.43 -4.05
C THR A 272 16.50 -17.98 -3.58
N ALA A 273 17.60 -17.24 -3.81
CA ALA A 273 18.95 -17.71 -3.47
C ALA A 273 19.13 -18.15 -2.01
N GLU A 274 18.35 -17.56 -1.10
CA GLU A 274 18.32 -17.87 0.34
C GLU A 274 17.51 -19.14 0.66
N ASN A 275 16.50 -19.44 -0.17
CA ASN A 275 15.59 -20.58 0.00
C ASN A 275 16.04 -21.87 -0.74
N LYS A 276 16.99 -21.79 -1.69
CA LYS A 276 17.55 -22.97 -2.38
C LYS A 276 18.13 -24.09 -1.48
N PRO A 277 18.52 -23.88 -0.22
CA PRO A 277 18.86 -24.97 0.70
C PRO A 277 17.66 -25.77 1.22
N TYR A 278 16.42 -25.28 1.04
CA TYR A 278 15.22 -25.79 1.71
C TYR A 278 14.09 -26.24 0.76
N ASP A 279 13.97 -25.67 -0.44
CA ASP A 279 13.17 -26.24 -1.55
C ASP A 279 13.96 -26.23 -2.88
N SER A 280 13.47 -26.97 -3.88
CA SER A 280 14.07 -27.15 -5.20
C SER A 280 13.19 -26.54 -6.30
N PRO A 281 13.77 -25.98 -7.37
CA PRO A 281 12.98 -25.54 -8.52
C PRO A 281 12.20 -26.70 -9.15
N MET A 282 10.94 -26.46 -9.51
CA MET A 282 10.04 -27.47 -10.06
C MET A 282 8.92 -26.85 -10.89
N VAL A 283 8.43 -27.57 -11.88
CA VAL A 283 7.12 -27.27 -12.49
C VAL A 283 6.05 -28.06 -11.72
N GLY A 284 5.13 -27.35 -11.08
CA GLY A 284 3.97 -27.93 -10.40
C GLY A 284 2.75 -27.93 -11.31
N ILE A 285 2.04 -29.06 -11.38
CA ILE A 285 0.89 -29.25 -12.29
C ILE A 285 -0.31 -29.70 -11.44
N PHE A 286 -1.35 -28.87 -11.38
CA PHE A 286 -2.61 -29.18 -10.70
C PHE A 286 -3.71 -29.45 -11.73
N ASP A 287 -4.15 -30.70 -11.84
CA ASP A 287 -5.37 -31.05 -12.58
C ASP A 287 -6.58 -30.74 -11.69
N SER A 288 -7.32 -29.70 -12.05
CA SER A 288 -8.46 -29.18 -11.27
C SER A 288 -9.65 -30.15 -11.19
N LYS A 289 -9.75 -31.06 -12.17
CA LYS A 289 -10.91 -31.93 -12.42
C LYS A 289 -10.70 -33.34 -11.87
N ALA A 290 -9.47 -33.83 -11.91
CA ALA A 290 -9.04 -34.98 -11.12
C ALA A 290 -8.74 -34.60 -9.66
N ASN A 291 -8.50 -33.32 -9.37
CA ASN A 291 -7.96 -32.80 -8.10
C ASN A 291 -6.66 -33.52 -7.71
N THR A 292 -5.73 -33.62 -8.68
CA THR A 292 -4.44 -34.32 -8.53
C THR A 292 -3.25 -33.45 -8.91
N THR A 293 -2.18 -33.55 -8.13
CA THR A 293 -0.92 -32.85 -8.34
C THR A 293 0.12 -33.75 -9.02
N THR A 294 0.85 -33.23 -9.99
CA THR A 294 2.08 -33.83 -10.54
C THR A 294 3.22 -32.81 -10.50
N LYS A 295 4.47 -33.27 -10.47
CA LYS A 295 5.67 -32.41 -10.50
C LYS A 295 6.61 -32.80 -11.63
N ILE A 296 7.33 -31.83 -12.18
CA ILE A 296 8.52 -32.03 -13.03
C ILE A 296 9.70 -31.38 -12.31
N LEU A 297 10.72 -32.16 -11.96
CA LEU A 297 11.91 -31.69 -11.21
C LEU A 297 13.13 -31.41 -12.11
N GLY A 298 13.02 -31.71 -13.40
CA GLY A 298 14.10 -31.67 -14.39
C GLY A 298 13.79 -32.57 -15.59
N ILE A 299 14.77 -32.74 -16.49
CA ILE A 299 14.69 -33.72 -17.58
C ILE A 299 14.59 -35.15 -17.02
N ASN A 300 15.33 -35.42 -15.95
CA ASN A 300 15.39 -36.69 -15.23
C ASN A 300 16.05 -36.50 -13.85
N GLU A 301 16.05 -37.54 -13.01
CA GLU A 301 16.63 -37.52 -11.64
C GLU A 301 18.12 -37.10 -11.58
N ALA A 302 18.89 -37.30 -12.66
CA ALA A 302 20.30 -36.91 -12.74
C ALA A 302 20.53 -35.53 -13.37
N GLN A 303 19.46 -34.85 -13.82
CA GLN A 303 19.49 -33.51 -14.42
C GLN A 303 18.31 -32.66 -13.89
N PRO A 304 18.29 -32.34 -12.58
CA PRO A 304 17.28 -31.47 -11.98
C PRO A 304 17.41 -30.01 -12.44
N TYR A 305 16.39 -29.20 -12.16
CA TYR A 305 16.44 -27.75 -12.34
C TYR A 305 17.25 -27.04 -11.24
N GLU A 306 17.84 -25.90 -11.60
CA GLU A 306 18.62 -25.03 -10.67
C GLU A 306 18.03 -23.61 -10.58
N SER A 307 17.44 -23.13 -11.67
CA SER A 307 16.35 -22.15 -11.71
C SER A 307 15.30 -22.62 -12.72
N LEU A 308 14.11 -22.05 -12.62
CA LEU A 308 13.17 -21.89 -13.73
C LEU A 308 12.92 -20.39 -13.92
N ASP A 309 12.61 -20.01 -15.16
CA ASP A 309 12.51 -18.60 -15.55
C ASP A 309 11.13 -18.26 -16.14
N ASP A 310 10.52 -19.14 -16.94
CA ASP A 310 9.25 -18.92 -17.64
C ASP A 310 8.64 -20.26 -18.14
N LEU A 311 7.35 -20.28 -18.49
CA LEU A 311 6.62 -21.40 -19.10
C LEU A 311 5.85 -20.93 -20.33
N ARG A 312 5.76 -21.77 -21.38
CA ARG A 312 4.78 -21.58 -22.46
C ARG A 312 4.09 -22.86 -22.90
N VAL A 313 2.77 -22.84 -23.10
CA VAL A 313 2.00 -23.95 -23.66
C VAL A 313 1.73 -23.70 -25.15
N TYR A 314 2.20 -24.62 -26.01
CA TYR A 314 1.94 -24.54 -27.45
C TYR A 314 1.58 -25.92 -28.03
N LYS A 315 0.41 -26.02 -28.68
CA LYS A 315 -0.09 -27.24 -29.35
C LYS A 315 0.02 -28.53 -28.50
N SER A 316 -0.42 -28.46 -27.25
CA SER A 316 -0.36 -29.54 -26.26
C SER A 316 1.05 -29.98 -25.83
N GLN A 317 2.09 -29.22 -26.18
CA GLN A 317 3.41 -29.30 -25.58
C GLN A 317 3.56 -28.21 -24.52
N LEU A 318 4.26 -28.52 -23.45
CA LEU A 318 4.70 -27.58 -22.42
C LEU A 318 6.20 -27.30 -22.65
N PHE A 319 6.54 -26.04 -22.82
CA PHE A 319 7.91 -25.56 -22.91
C PHE A 319 8.29 -24.93 -21.57
N VAL A 320 9.41 -25.36 -21.02
CA VAL A 320 9.91 -24.96 -19.70
C VAL A 320 11.22 -24.21 -19.91
N SER A 321 11.23 -22.91 -19.61
CA SER A 321 12.44 -22.10 -19.68
C SER A 321 13.29 -22.32 -18.42
N ALA A 322 14.47 -22.91 -18.63
CA ALA A 322 15.53 -23.06 -17.65
C ALA A 322 16.82 -22.42 -18.18
N ILE A 323 16.66 -21.28 -18.85
CA ILE A 323 17.69 -20.58 -19.62
C ILE A 323 18.78 -20.04 -18.68
N GLN A 324 18.42 -19.30 -17.62
CA GLN A 324 19.39 -18.62 -16.74
C GLN A 324 20.38 -19.58 -16.04
N SER A 325 19.96 -20.82 -15.75
CA SER A 325 20.81 -21.82 -15.09
C SER A 325 21.34 -22.91 -16.02
N HIS A 326 20.57 -23.33 -17.03
CA HIS A 326 20.91 -24.47 -17.89
C HIS A 326 21.09 -24.13 -19.38
N ASN A 327 20.93 -22.86 -19.77
CA ASN A 327 21.05 -22.37 -21.16
C ASN A 327 20.14 -23.15 -22.14
N ARG A 328 18.95 -23.57 -21.68
CA ARG A 328 18.06 -24.43 -22.45
C ARG A 328 16.57 -24.21 -22.17
N ILE A 329 15.75 -24.60 -23.15
CA ILE A 329 14.30 -24.73 -23.06
C ILE A 329 13.97 -26.23 -23.16
N ASP A 330 13.33 -26.79 -22.15
CA ASP A 330 12.96 -28.21 -22.10
C ASP A 330 11.51 -28.39 -22.55
N VAL A 331 11.24 -29.39 -23.40
CA VAL A 331 9.92 -29.60 -24.00
C VAL A 331 9.31 -30.91 -23.53
N PHE A 332 8.09 -30.83 -23.01
CA PHE A 332 7.34 -31.93 -22.44
C PHE A 332 6.01 -32.12 -23.18
N ASN A 333 5.56 -33.38 -23.28
CA ASN A 333 4.20 -33.67 -23.72
C ASN A 333 3.24 -33.27 -22.60
N GLY A 334 2.39 -32.26 -22.83
CA GLY A 334 1.57 -31.66 -21.79
C GLY A 334 0.40 -32.53 -21.31
N GLU A 335 0.04 -33.60 -22.03
CA GLU A 335 -0.95 -34.58 -21.56
C GLU A 335 -0.36 -35.53 -20.51
N THR A 336 0.81 -36.12 -20.81
CA THR A 336 1.47 -37.16 -20.00
C THR A 336 2.56 -36.63 -19.06
N ASN A 337 2.92 -35.36 -19.18
CA ASN A 337 4.02 -34.68 -18.49
C ASN A 337 5.41 -35.31 -18.77
N GLN A 338 5.55 -36.08 -19.87
CA GLN A 338 6.80 -36.76 -20.23
C GLN A 338 7.74 -35.85 -21.04
N TYR A 339 9.02 -35.85 -20.68
CA TYR A 339 10.07 -35.18 -21.44
C TYR A 339 10.14 -35.68 -22.88
N GLN A 340 10.24 -34.76 -23.84
CA GLN A 340 10.36 -35.07 -25.26
C GLN A 340 11.77 -34.74 -25.77
N TYR A 341 12.21 -33.49 -25.65
CA TYR A 341 13.51 -33.01 -26.14
C TYR A 341 13.85 -31.65 -25.51
N SER A 342 15.09 -31.17 -25.68
CA SER A 342 15.49 -29.82 -25.24
C SER A 342 16.12 -29.02 -26.37
N PHE A 343 15.98 -27.70 -26.31
CA PHE A 343 16.71 -26.76 -27.15
C PHE A 343 17.77 -26.03 -26.32
N ALA A 344 19.05 -26.21 -26.65
CA ALA A 344 20.11 -25.39 -26.07
C ALA A 344 20.21 -24.08 -26.86
N VAL A 345 20.20 -22.95 -26.14
CA VAL A 345 20.15 -21.58 -26.68
C VAL A 345 21.32 -20.76 -26.16
N GLN A 346 21.58 -19.62 -26.80
CA GLN A 346 22.49 -18.58 -26.30
C GLN A 346 21.65 -17.43 -25.75
N HIS A 347 22.01 -16.89 -24.60
CA HIS A 347 21.27 -15.81 -23.95
C HIS A 347 22.20 -14.93 -23.09
N ASP A 348 21.69 -13.74 -22.72
CA ASP A 348 22.22 -12.93 -21.61
C ASP A 348 21.13 -12.27 -20.74
N GLY A 349 19.83 -12.40 -21.09
CA GLY A 349 18.73 -11.67 -20.46
C GLY A 349 17.86 -12.42 -19.46
N ASN A 350 16.54 -12.25 -19.61
CA ASN A 350 15.53 -12.70 -18.63
C ASN A 350 15.15 -14.18 -18.80
N GLY A 351 15.24 -14.70 -20.03
CA GLY A 351 14.82 -16.07 -20.32
C GLY A 351 13.31 -16.26 -20.43
N SER A 352 12.51 -15.18 -20.44
CA SER A 352 11.11 -15.25 -20.88
C SER A 352 11.05 -15.61 -22.37
N ILE A 353 10.01 -16.36 -22.76
CA ILE A 353 9.90 -16.99 -24.07
C ILE A 353 8.53 -16.76 -24.71
N ALA A 354 8.50 -16.65 -26.04
CA ALA A 354 7.27 -16.71 -26.84
C ALA A 354 7.43 -17.71 -27.98
N ILE A 355 6.38 -18.47 -28.29
CA ILE A 355 6.45 -19.62 -29.20
C ILE A 355 5.32 -19.60 -30.21
N ASN A 356 5.65 -19.84 -31.49
CA ASN A 356 4.68 -20.10 -32.55
C ASN A 356 5.15 -21.20 -33.51
N ASP A 357 4.39 -21.43 -34.59
CA ASP A 357 4.64 -22.49 -35.59
C ASP A 357 5.96 -22.38 -36.36
N GLN A 358 6.67 -21.26 -36.27
CA GLN A 358 7.90 -21.00 -37.02
C GLN A 358 9.08 -20.66 -36.11
N TYR A 359 8.82 -20.06 -34.95
CA TYR A 359 9.83 -19.41 -34.13
C TYR A 359 9.68 -19.67 -32.63
N ILE A 360 10.83 -19.73 -31.96
CA ILE A 360 10.98 -19.57 -30.51
C ILE A 360 11.73 -18.25 -30.30
N LEU A 361 11.17 -17.37 -29.48
CA LEU A 361 11.75 -16.07 -29.16
C LEU A 361 12.17 -16.06 -27.69
N VAL A 362 13.31 -15.42 -27.39
CA VAL A 362 13.90 -15.37 -26.05
C VAL A 362 14.20 -13.92 -25.68
N ALA A 363 13.72 -13.49 -24.50
CA ALA A 363 13.98 -12.18 -23.92
C ALA A 363 15.43 -12.08 -23.40
N ASP A 364 16.28 -11.37 -24.14
CA ASP A 364 17.68 -11.09 -23.81
C ASP A 364 17.83 -9.75 -23.07
N ALA A 365 19.06 -9.33 -22.73
CA ALA A 365 19.29 -8.21 -21.80
C ALA A 365 18.81 -6.85 -22.36
N ASN A 366 18.86 -6.68 -23.69
CA ASN A 366 18.52 -5.45 -24.42
C ASN A 366 17.96 -5.73 -25.84
N GLN A 367 17.55 -6.97 -26.10
CA GLN A 367 17.06 -7.43 -27.41
C GLN A 367 16.17 -8.67 -27.21
N ILE A 368 15.58 -9.17 -28.30
CA ILE A 368 14.89 -10.48 -28.30
C ILE A 368 15.54 -11.34 -29.38
N THR A 369 16.11 -12.48 -29.00
CA THR A 369 16.74 -13.40 -29.95
C THR A 369 15.72 -14.39 -30.50
N ILE A 370 15.72 -14.60 -31.81
CA ILE A 370 14.77 -15.48 -32.52
C ILE A 370 15.51 -16.74 -33.00
N TYR A 371 14.90 -17.89 -32.75
CA TYR A 371 15.31 -19.21 -33.23
C TYR A 371 14.17 -19.86 -34.03
N HIS A 372 14.47 -20.85 -34.88
CA HIS A 372 13.41 -21.65 -35.51
C HIS A 372 12.81 -22.67 -34.54
N ASN A 373 11.48 -22.84 -34.59
CA ASN A 373 10.77 -23.89 -33.86
C ASN A 373 10.72 -25.19 -34.69
N GLU A 374 11.80 -25.96 -34.69
CA GLU A 374 11.87 -27.26 -35.37
C GLU A 374 11.89 -28.41 -34.36
N ALA A 375 10.83 -29.22 -34.34
CA ALA A 375 10.75 -30.39 -33.46
C ALA A 375 11.84 -31.42 -33.79
N THR A 376 12.59 -31.82 -32.76
CA THR A 376 13.76 -32.71 -32.87
C THR A 376 13.48 -34.14 -32.37
N ASN A 377 14.47 -35.03 -32.39
CA ASN A 377 14.29 -36.42 -31.98
C ASN A 377 14.04 -36.56 -30.47
N LEU A 378 13.21 -37.54 -30.09
CA LEU A 378 12.92 -37.83 -28.68
C LEU A 378 14.21 -38.21 -27.91
N GLY A 379 14.44 -37.50 -26.81
CA GLY A 379 15.60 -37.66 -25.93
C GLY A 379 16.76 -36.68 -26.22
N GLU A 380 16.79 -36.01 -27.37
CA GLU A 380 17.94 -35.20 -27.78
C GLU A 380 17.91 -33.77 -27.23
N VAL A 381 19.11 -33.20 -27.04
CA VAL A 381 19.33 -31.77 -26.77
C VAL A 381 19.92 -31.15 -28.03
N THR A 382 19.14 -30.32 -28.72
CA THR A 382 19.54 -29.69 -29.99
C THR A 382 20.03 -28.27 -29.75
N ALA A 383 21.27 -27.96 -30.14
CA ALA A 383 21.78 -26.60 -30.08
C ALA A 383 21.21 -25.77 -31.23
N LEU A 384 20.36 -24.79 -30.91
CA LEU A 384 19.83 -23.85 -31.89
C LEU A 384 20.88 -22.78 -32.22
N GLN A 385 20.72 -22.14 -33.37
CA GLN A 385 21.53 -20.98 -33.78
C GLN A 385 20.59 -19.79 -33.98
N PRO A 386 20.95 -18.58 -33.54
CA PRO A 386 20.12 -17.39 -33.75
C PRO A 386 19.77 -17.23 -35.23
N PHE A 387 18.47 -17.23 -35.53
CA PHE A 387 17.94 -16.96 -36.85
C PHE A 387 18.01 -15.47 -37.14
N ALA A 388 17.51 -14.64 -36.22
CA ALA A 388 17.41 -13.20 -36.32
C ALA A 388 17.26 -12.57 -34.91
N TYR A 389 17.17 -11.24 -34.82
CA TYR A 389 17.01 -10.50 -33.58
C TYR A 389 15.92 -9.42 -33.72
N LEU A 390 15.37 -8.97 -32.60
CA LEU A 390 14.53 -7.77 -32.49
C LEU A 390 15.26 -6.73 -31.62
N GLU A 391 15.38 -5.48 -32.09
CA GLU A 391 15.95 -4.40 -31.26
C GLU A 391 14.94 -3.94 -30.21
N TYR A 392 15.35 -3.88 -28.93
CA TYR A 392 14.51 -3.48 -27.81
C TYR A 392 15.14 -2.30 -27.05
N THR A 393 14.63 -1.09 -27.30
CA THR A 393 15.21 0.14 -26.73
C THR A 393 14.79 0.42 -25.27
N ASN A 394 13.76 -0.27 -24.78
CA ASN A 394 13.03 0.11 -23.56
C ASN A 394 13.58 -0.64 -22.33
N GLY A 395 14.91 -0.63 -22.16
CA GLY A 395 15.60 -1.41 -21.13
C GLY A 395 15.62 -2.90 -21.44
N ARG A 396 15.05 -3.72 -20.55
CA ARG A 396 15.04 -5.19 -20.63
C ARG A 396 13.62 -5.70 -20.89
N PRO A 397 13.37 -6.53 -21.91
CA PRO A 397 12.08 -7.20 -22.07
C PRO A 397 11.88 -8.21 -20.93
N LEU A 398 10.66 -8.25 -20.39
CA LEU A 398 10.26 -9.10 -19.27
C LEU A 398 9.24 -10.17 -19.68
N THR A 399 8.28 -9.80 -20.54
CA THR A 399 7.16 -10.62 -21.01
C THR A 399 6.94 -10.42 -22.52
N LEU A 400 6.53 -11.47 -23.23
CA LEU A 400 6.47 -11.55 -24.69
C LEU A 400 5.18 -12.26 -25.16
N GLU A 401 4.28 -11.57 -25.87
CA GLU A 401 3.01 -12.16 -26.31
C GLU A 401 2.63 -11.98 -27.78
N PHE A 402 1.82 -12.92 -28.29
CA PHE A 402 1.41 -12.98 -29.70
C PHE A 402 0.02 -12.40 -29.97
N ILE A 403 -0.02 -11.17 -30.46
CA ILE A 403 -1.25 -10.53 -30.95
C ILE A 403 -1.45 -10.93 -32.42
N GLY A 404 -2.08 -12.09 -32.62
CA GLY A 404 -2.37 -12.67 -33.93
C GLY A 404 -1.11 -13.13 -34.66
N SER A 405 -0.55 -12.28 -35.53
CA SER A 405 0.70 -12.57 -36.27
C SER A 405 1.85 -11.62 -35.91
N LYS A 406 1.70 -10.84 -34.83
CA LYS A 406 2.69 -9.86 -34.36
C LYS A 406 3.07 -10.14 -32.92
N LEU A 407 4.28 -9.77 -32.54
CA LEU A 407 4.74 -9.84 -31.17
C LEU A 407 4.52 -8.49 -30.48
N LEU A 408 3.97 -8.50 -29.27
CA LEU A 408 4.09 -7.44 -28.27
C LEU A 408 5.16 -7.87 -27.26
N ALA A 409 6.16 -7.04 -27.03
CA ALA A 409 7.15 -7.23 -25.99
C ALA A 409 7.03 -6.12 -24.94
N GLY A 410 6.93 -6.51 -23.67
CA GLY A 410 6.74 -5.60 -22.54
C GLY A 410 7.92 -5.63 -21.57
N GLY A 411 8.17 -4.49 -20.94
CA GLY A 411 9.14 -4.31 -19.86
C GLY A 411 8.84 -3.02 -19.09
N THR A 412 9.47 -2.84 -17.93
CA THR A 412 9.14 -1.73 -17.01
C THR A 412 9.35 -0.34 -17.61
N GLN A 413 10.29 -0.17 -18.54
CA GLN A 413 10.60 1.15 -19.15
C GLN A 413 9.85 1.39 -20.49
N GLY A 414 8.80 0.62 -20.77
CA GLY A 414 7.97 0.73 -21.97
C GLY A 414 7.87 -0.57 -22.75
N SER A 415 7.03 -0.60 -23.79
CA SER A 415 6.77 -1.78 -24.65
C SER A 415 6.93 -1.49 -26.15
N ALA A 416 6.94 -2.54 -26.97
CA ALA A 416 7.18 -2.47 -28.43
C ALA A 416 6.47 -3.58 -29.23
N ILE A 417 6.11 -3.29 -30.48
CA ILE A 417 5.39 -4.21 -31.39
C ILE A 417 6.24 -4.55 -32.63
N TYR A 418 6.27 -5.83 -33.02
CA TYR A 418 7.08 -6.33 -34.14
C TYR A 418 6.27 -7.14 -35.16
N ASP A 419 6.56 -6.94 -36.44
CA ASP A 419 5.96 -7.69 -37.55
C ASP A 419 6.92 -8.76 -38.08
N LEU A 420 6.79 -9.99 -37.60
CA LEU A 420 7.69 -11.09 -37.97
C LEU A 420 7.53 -11.56 -39.44
N SER A 421 6.57 -11.01 -40.20
CA SER A 421 6.32 -11.44 -41.58
C SER A 421 7.39 -11.01 -42.59
N THR A 422 8.26 -10.06 -42.23
CA THR A 422 9.39 -9.61 -43.08
C THR A 422 10.74 -10.21 -42.68
N LEU A 423 10.79 -11.03 -41.62
CA LEU A 423 12.01 -11.43 -40.93
C LEU A 423 12.95 -12.30 -41.80
N SER A 424 14.22 -11.87 -41.92
CA SER A 424 15.26 -12.58 -42.68
C SER A 424 16.41 -13.09 -41.80
N GLN A 425 17.12 -14.13 -42.27
CA GLN A 425 18.29 -14.70 -41.60
C GLN A 425 19.38 -13.65 -41.34
N GLY A 426 19.77 -13.47 -40.09
CA GLY A 426 20.83 -12.57 -39.64
C GLY A 426 20.41 -11.10 -39.54
N GLU A 427 19.12 -10.80 -39.66
CA GLU A 427 18.56 -9.46 -39.55
C GLU A 427 18.30 -9.07 -38.07
N THR A 428 18.45 -7.78 -37.77
CA THR A 428 17.92 -7.17 -36.53
C THR A 428 16.72 -6.32 -36.92
N LEU A 429 15.52 -6.85 -36.69
CA LEU A 429 14.27 -6.19 -37.06
C LEU A 429 13.95 -5.05 -36.07
N GLN A 430 13.53 -3.92 -36.63
CA GLN A 430 13.06 -2.77 -35.88
C GLN A 430 11.60 -2.95 -35.46
N PRO A 431 11.19 -2.41 -34.29
CA PRO A 431 9.77 -2.36 -33.93
C PRO A 431 8.97 -1.51 -34.93
N ILE A 432 7.77 -1.97 -35.29
CA ILE A 432 6.83 -1.17 -36.11
C ILE A 432 6.14 -0.08 -35.27
N VAL A 433 6.06 -0.29 -33.95
CA VAL A 433 5.63 0.69 -32.96
C VAL A 433 6.52 0.55 -31.72
N LYS A 434 7.01 1.68 -31.21
CA LYS A 434 7.95 1.79 -30.09
C LYS A 434 7.44 2.81 -29.06
N ASP A 435 8.14 2.92 -27.93
CA ASP A 435 7.87 3.88 -26.85
C ASP A 435 6.42 3.80 -26.32
N LEU A 436 5.83 2.60 -26.29
CA LEU A 436 4.52 2.34 -25.67
C LEU A 436 4.65 2.20 -24.15
N ASP A 437 3.52 2.25 -23.44
CA ASP A 437 3.42 2.13 -21.98
C ASP A 437 4.12 0.86 -21.42
N GLY A 438 4.61 0.92 -20.18
CA GLY A 438 5.49 -0.09 -19.58
C GLY A 438 4.75 -1.19 -18.82
N PHE A 439 5.14 -2.44 -19.04
CA PHE A 439 4.47 -3.63 -18.47
C PHE A 439 5.45 -4.53 -17.71
N GLU A 440 5.00 -5.07 -16.58
CA GLU A 440 5.73 -6.07 -15.79
C GLU A 440 5.37 -7.49 -16.21
N ALA A 441 4.07 -7.75 -16.39
CA ALA A 441 3.50 -9.01 -16.86
C ALA A 441 2.34 -8.72 -17.84
N MET A 442 2.06 -9.66 -18.75
CA MET A 442 0.91 -9.60 -19.65
C MET A 442 0.47 -11.00 -20.08
N ASP A 443 -0.80 -11.14 -20.46
CA ASP A 443 -1.33 -12.30 -21.19
C ASP A 443 -2.44 -11.84 -22.17
N VAL A 444 -2.74 -12.64 -23.19
CA VAL A 444 -3.57 -12.27 -24.36
C VAL A 444 -4.55 -13.40 -24.71
N ASN A 445 -5.85 -13.10 -24.67
CA ASN A 445 -6.89 -14.00 -25.17
C ASN A 445 -7.41 -13.56 -26.56
N ASN A 446 -8.49 -14.17 -27.05
CA ASN A 446 -9.05 -13.85 -28.38
C ASN A 446 -9.62 -12.42 -28.52
N ASN A 447 -9.94 -11.77 -27.40
CA ASN A 447 -10.62 -10.47 -27.35
C ASN A 447 -9.74 -9.37 -26.77
N TYR A 448 -8.99 -9.67 -25.69
CA TYR A 448 -8.33 -8.68 -24.86
C TYR A 448 -6.85 -8.99 -24.62
N ILE A 449 -6.05 -7.91 -24.52
CA ILE A 449 -4.73 -7.88 -23.89
C ILE A 449 -4.96 -7.53 -22.41
N PHE A 450 -4.38 -8.31 -21.50
CA PHE A 450 -4.32 -8.01 -20.08
C PHE A 450 -2.90 -7.65 -19.71
N VAL A 451 -2.71 -6.55 -19.00
CA VAL A 451 -1.39 -6.10 -18.55
C VAL A 451 -1.38 -5.78 -17.05
N LYS A 452 -0.25 -6.07 -16.41
CA LYS A 452 0.21 -5.45 -15.17
C LYS A 452 1.15 -4.31 -15.57
N GLU A 453 0.72 -3.06 -15.41
CA GLU A 453 1.51 -1.90 -15.83
C GLU A 453 2.46 -1.42 -14.72
N ASN A 454 3.67 -1.02 -15.11
CA ASN A 454 4.61 -0.36 -14.20
C ASN A 454 4.18 1.10 -13.99
N ASN A 455 3.73 1.41 -12.77
CA ASN A 455 3.22 2.74 -12.42
C ASN A 455 4.30 3.74 -11.93
N GLY A 456 5.58 3.34 -11.92
CA GLY A 456 6.78 4.20 -12.01
C GLY A 456 7.13 5.18 -10.88
N GLN A 457 6.15 5.74 -10.16
CA GLN A 457 6.32 6.75 -9.10
C GLN A 457 5.51 6.46 -7.84
N TYR A 458 4.53 5.57 -7.94
CA TYR A 458 3.63 5.19 -6.85
C TYR A 458 4.01 3.81 -6.27
N THR A 459 3.57 3.51 -5.05
CA THR A 459 3.95 2.30 -4.28
C THR A 459 3.28 1.02 -4.80
N GLU A 460 3.68 -0.14 -4.25
CA GLU A 460 3.09 -1.46 -4.51
C GLU A 460 1.54 -1.48 -4.44
N SER A 461 0.93 -0.68 -3.55
CA SER A 461 -0.54 -0.49 -3.48
C SER A 461 -1.14 0.42 -4.59
N THR A 462 -0.56 0.43 -5.79
CA THR A 462 -1.04 1.21 -6.96
C THR A 462 -0.73 0.56 -8.31
N THR A 463 -0.23 -0.67 -8.32
CA THR A 463 -0.01 -1.45 -9.54
C THR A 463 -1.29 -1.54 -10.37
N ARG A 464 -1.26 -1.05 -11.60
CA ARG A 464 -2.42 -0.98 -12.50
C ARG A 464 -2.59 -2.30 -13.24
N PHE A 465 -3.80 -2.86 -13.19
CA PHE A 465 -4.22 -3.93 -14.09
C PHE A 465 -5.21 -3.38 -15.12
N ALA A 466 -4.96 -3.63 -16.40
CA ALA A 466 -5.74 -3.04 -17.50
C ALA A 466 -6.10 -4.07 -18.57
N MET A 467 -7.30 -3.90 -19.13
CA MET A 467 -7.89 -4.71 -20.20
C MET A 467 -8.05 -3.86 -21.46
N TYR A 468 -7.40 -4.26 -22.55
CA TYR A 468 -7.45 -3.57 -23.84
C TYR A 468 -8.04 -4.47 -24.92
N ASP A 469 -9.16 -4.07 -25.54
CA ASP A 469 -9.70 -4.80 -26.69
C ASP A 469 -8.71 -4.80 -27.87
N ILE A 470 -8.44 -5.99 -28.40
CA ILE A 470 -7.44 -6.24 -29.45
C ILE A 470 -7.85 -5.57 -30.77
N GLN A 471 -9.14 -5.50 -31.09
CA GLN A 471 -9.60 -4.88 -32.33
C GLN A 471 -9.48 -3.35 -32.27
N GLN A 472 -9.76 -2.75 -31.11
CA GLN A 472 -9.52 -1.34 -30.82
C GLN A 472 -8.01 -1.04 -30.86
N PHE A 473 -7.17 -1.85 -30.20
CA PHE A 473 -5.71 -1.71 -30.22
C PHE A 473 -5.14 -1.76 -31.66
N ILE A 474 -5.55 -2.74 -32.46
CA ILE A 474 -5.17 -2.85 -33.88
C ILE A 474 -5.69 -1.65 -34.69
N THR A 475 -6.94 -1.23 -34.48
CA THR A 475 -7.56 -0.08 -35.17
C THR A 475 -6.88 1.25 -34.81
N ASN A 476 -6.35 1.36 -33.59
CA ASN A 476 -5.52 2.48 -33.14
C ASN A 476 -4.09 2.44 -33.69
N ASN A 477 -3.75 1.48 -34.56
CA ASN A 477 -2.42 1.20 -35.09
C ASN A 477 -1.42 0.73 -34.01
N TYR A 478 -1.85 -0.22 -33.17
CA TYR A 478 -1.08 -0.80 -32.07
C TYR A 478 -0.60 0.26 -31.06
N GLN A 479 -1.51 1.18 -30.74
CA GLN A 479 -1.34 2.21 -29.72
C GLN A 479 -2.30 1.92 -28.57
N PHE A 480 -1.78 1.91 -27.33
CA PHE A 480 -2.61 1.96 -26.14
C PHE A 480 -3.27 3.35 -26.02
N LYS A 481 -4.44 3.36 -25.42
CA LYS A 481 -5.30 4.52 -25.13
C LYS A 481 -6.07 4.21 -23.85
N ASP A 482 -7.12 4.96 -23.57
CA ASP A 482 -8.20 4.59 -22.64
C ASP A 482 -8.50 3.07 -22.66
N ALA A 483 -8.30 2.40 -21.51
CA ALA A 483 -8.52 0.96 -21.38
C ALA A 483 -10.01 0.64 -21.33
N GLU A 484 -10.45 -0.46 -21.94
CA GLU A 484 -11.88 -0.86 -21.90
C GLU A 484 -12.32 -1.16 -20.46
N LYS A 485 -11.43 -1.78 -19.67
CA LYS A 485 -11.54 -1.81 -18.21
C LYS A 485 -10.18 -1.54 -17.57
N ALA A 486 -10.15 -0.68 -16.56
CA ALA A 486 -9.08 -0.71 -15.55
C ALA A 486 -9.60 -1.42 -14.30
N VAL A 487 -8.88 -2.44 -13.86
CA VAL A 487 -9.18 -3.23 -12.65
C VAL A 487 -8.46 -2.56 -11.48
N TYR A 488 -9.21 -2.22 -10.44
CA TYR A 488 -8.66 -1.54 -9.25
C TYR A 488 -8.46 -2.48 -8.08
N LEU A 489 -9.43 -3.36 -7.82
CA LEU A 489 -9.37 -4.37 -6.77
C LEU A 489 -9.96 -5.69 -7.29
N ILE A 490 -9.54 -6.79 -6.66
CA ILE A 490 -10.14 -8.11 -6.77
C ILE A 490 -10.73 -8.41 -5.40
N ASP A 491 -12.05 -8.59 -5.29
CA ASP A 491 -12.70 -8.99 -4.03
C ASP A 491 -12.34 -8.06 -2.84
N HIS A 492 -12.22 -6.75 -3.12
CA HIS A 492 -11.71 -5.69 -2.21
C HIS A 492 -10.21 -5.72 -1.87
N PHE A 493 -9.43 -6.66 -2.41
CA PHE A 493 -7.99 -6.78 -2.21
C PHE A 493 -7.14 -6.26 -3.40
N TRP A 494 -5.91 -5.85 -3.10
CA TRP A 494 -4.93 -5.42 -4.09
C TRP A 494 -4.35 -6.60 -4.86
N VAL A 495 -4.49 -6.59 -6.18
CA VAL A 495 -3.90 -7.60 -7.07
C VAL A 495 -2.38 -7.44 -7.09
N ASN A 496 -1.62 -8.49 -6.78
CA ASN A 496 -0.16 -8.46 -6.89
C ASN A 496 0.41 -9.75 -7.54
N GLY A 497 0.36 -9.76 -8.87
CA GLY A 497 0.92 -10.85 -9.68
C GLY A 497 2.40 -10.67 -10.03
N THR A 498 3.20 -11.74 -9.92
CA THR A 498 4.48 -11.89 -10.64
C THR A 498 4.27 -12.26 -12.10
N ASP A 499 3.20 -13.00 -12.41
CA ASP A 499 2.77 -13.36 -13.76
C ASP A 499 1.23 -13.40 -13.87
N LEU A 500 0.70 -13.49 -15.10
CA LEU A 500 -0.73 -13.46 -15.42
C LEU A 500 -1.14 -14.60 -16.35
N LEU A 501 -2.38 -15.07 -16.20
CA LEU A 501 -3.04 -16.02 -17.09
C LEU A 501 -4.51 -15.61 -17.29
N VAL A 502 -5.04 -15.77 -18.50
CA VAL A 502 -6.35 -15.26 -18.92
C VAL A 502 -7.15 -16.38 -19.60
N ARG A 503 -8.29 -16.74 -19.02
CA ARG A 503 -9.16 -17.82 -19.50
C ARG A 503 -10.57 -17.31 -19.76
N ASP A 504 -10.98 -17.26 -21.03
CA ASP A 504 -12.36 -16.99 -21.47
C ASP A 504 -13.04 -15.76 -20.84
N ASP A 505 -13.65 -15.90 -19.66
CA ASP A 505 -14.33 -14.88 -18.85
C ASP A 505 -13.67 -14.61 -17.48
N GLU A 506 -12.41 -14.98 -17.30
CA GLU A 506 -11.69 -15.06 -16.03
C GLU A 506 -10.21 -14.65 -16.14
N ILE A 507 -9.71 -13.90 -15.14
CA ILE A 507 -8.28 -13.57 -14.96
C ILE A 507 -7.73 -14.42 -13.80
N ILE A 508 -6.48 -14.83 -13.95
CA ILE A 508 -5.73 -15.62 -12.99
C ILE A 508 -4.40 -14.89 -12.69
N SER A 509 -4.24 -14.44 -11.45
CA SER A 509 -3.04 -13.73 -10.95
C SER A 509 -2.15 -14.70 -10.18
N LEU A 510 -0.87 -14.81 -10.56
CA LEU A 510 0.13 -15.61 -9.85
C LEU A 510 0.87 -14.74 -8.85
N THR A 511 0.69 -14.95 -7.54
CA THR A 511 1.54 -14.30 -6.53
C THR A 511 2.69 -15.22 -6.14
N ASN A 512 3.65 -14.73 -5.34
CA ASN A 512 4.70 -15.58 -4.76
C ASN A 512 4.16 -16.79 -3.98
N SER A 513 2.93 -16.70 -3.45
CA SER A 513 2.43 -17.55 -2.37
C SER A 513 1.00 -18.09 -2.53
N ILE A 514 0.26 -17.69 -3.57
CA ILE A 514 -1.05 -18.20 -4.01
C ILE A 514 -1.25 -17.93 -5.51
N ILE A 515 -2.32 -18.52 -6.06
CA ILE A 515 -2.95 -18.08 -7.30
C ILE A 515 -4.35 -17.56 -6.97
N GLU A 516 -4.74 -16.43 -7.55
CA GLU A 516 -6.07 -15.81 -7.43
C GLU A 516 -6.80 -15.93 -8.76
N SER A 517 -8.05 -16.41 -8.78
CA SER A 517 -8.81 -16.70 -10.01
C SER A 517 -10.19 -16.03 -9.93
N VAL A 518 -10.49 -15.11 -10.85
CA VAL A 518 -11.60 -14.15 -10.71
C VAL A 518 -12.28 -13.86 -12.04
N LYS A 519 -13.62 -13.90 -12.06
CA LYS A 519 -14.40 -13.65 -13.29
C LYS A 519 -14.53 -12.16 -13.61
N PHE A 520 -14.48 -11.81 -14.90
CA PHE A 520 -14.57 -10.42 -15.37
C PHE A 520 -15.88 -9.69 -14.99
N ASN A 521 -16.93 -10.44 -14.64
CA ASN A 521 -18.21 -9.89 -14.16
C ASN A 521 -18.24 -9.67 -12.63
N LYS A 522 -17.13 -9.95 -11.95
CA LYS A 522 -16.88 -9.74 -10.51
C LYS A 522 -15.58 -8.95 -10.24
N LEU A 523 -15.03 -8.30 -11.27
CA LEU A 523 -13.90 -7.37 -11.12
C LEU A 523 -14.41 -5.95 -10.87
N ASP A 524 -13.97 -5.31 -9.78
CA ASP A 524 -14.23 -3.90 -9.54
C ASP A 524 -13.46 -3.05 -10.56
N THR A 525 -14.20 -2.52 -11.54
CA THR A 525 -13.64 -1.95 -12.77
C THR A 525 -14.18 -0.57 -13.12
N LEU A 526 -13.28 0.27 -13.60
CA LEU A 526 -13.60 1.51 -14.30
C LEU A 526 -13.72 1.19 -15.80
N GLU A 527 -14.96 1.17 -16.31
CA GLU A 527 -15.25 0.76 -17.69
C GLU A 527 -15.27 1.95 -18.65
N PHE A 528 -14.75 1.79 -19.87
CA PHE A 528 -14.78 2.78 -20.94
C PHE A 528 -15.65 2.32 -22.11
N THR A 529 -16.59 3.17 -22.53
CA THR A 529 -17.39 2.97 -23.75
C THR A 529 -17.03 4.02 -24.80
N SER A 530 -16.26 3.61 -25.82
CA SER A 530 -15.86 4.49 -26.93
C SER A 530 -17.07 4.99 -27.75
N ASN A 531 -17.01 6.26 -28.19
CA ASN A 531 -18.06 6.96 -28.95
C ASN A 531 -19.44 7.06 -28.27
N ALA A 532 -19.56 6.73 -26.98
CA ALA A 532 -20.76 6.99 -26.19
C ALA A 532 -20.89 8.48 -25.81
N TYR A 533 -22.07 8.87 -25.31
CA TYR A 533 -22.31 10.19 -24.75
C TYR A 533 -23.40 10.15 -23.68
N VAL A 534 -23.19 10.86 -22.57
CA VAL A 534 -24.17 11.10 -21.50
C VAL A 534 -24.36 12.60 -21.25
N PRO A 535 -25.53 13.08 -20.78
CA PRO A 535 -25.69 14.49 -20.44
C PRO A 535 -24.79 14.89 -19.26
N THR A 536 -23.92 15.89 -19.46
CA THR A 536 -23.10 16.46 -18.36
C THR A 536 -23.95 17.34 -17.46
N ALA A 537 -23.90 17.12 -16.14
CA ALA A 537 -24.61 17.91 -15.14
C ALA A 537 -24.33 19.42 -15.28
N GLN A 538 -25.39 20.22 -15.12
CA GLN A 538 -25.34 21.67 -15.06
C GLN A 538 -25.82 22.10 -13.66
N LEU A 539 -24.91 22.64 -12.85
CA LEU A 539 -25.16 23.04 -11.47
C LEU A 539 -25.30 24.56 -11.39
N GLU A 540 -26.45 25.02 -10.91
CA GLU A 540 -26.69 26.42 -10.59
C GLU A 540 -26.48 26.64 -9.08
N PHE A 541 -25.43 27.35 -8.68
CA PHE A 541 -25.04 27.50 -7.27
C PHE A 541 -26.15 28.06 -6.37
N ASP A 542 -26.87 29.07 -6.87
CA ASP A 542 -27.98 29.70 -6.13
C ASP A 542 -29.28 28.87 -6.21
N SER A 543 -29.22 27.63 -6.73
CA SER A 543 -30.33 26.67 -6.89
C SER A 543 -29.85 25.21 -6.91
N LEU A 544 -28.90 24.86 -6.03
CA LEU A 544 -28.39 23.50 -5.87
C LEU A 544 -29.46 22.51 -5.37
N PRO A 545 -29.33 21.19 -5.66
CA PRO A 545 -30.22 20.14 -5.14
C PRO A 545 -30.29 20.08 -3.61
N GLU A 546 -31.38 19.51 -3.05
CA GLU A 546 -31.64 19.47 -1.61
C GLU A 546 -30.62 18.61 -0.83
N GLU A 547 -30.00 17.65 -1.51
CA GLU A 547 -28.94 16.79 -1.00
C GLU A 547 -27.59 17.51 -0.86
N ALA A 548 -27.40 18.65 -1.54
CA ALA A 548 -26.14 19.37 -1.60
C ALA A 548 -25.93 20.28 -0.38
N LYS A 549 -24.80 20.12 0.32
CA LYS A 549 -24.45 20.86 1.53
C LYS A 549 -23.38 21.91 1.23
N THR A 550 -23.81 23.16 1.11
CA THR A 550 -22.92 24.32 0.95
C THR A 550 -22.43 24.84 2.29
N HIS A 551 -21.10 24.89 2.45
CA HIS A 551 -20.42 25.42 3.62
C HIS A 551 -19.54 26.61 3.23
N LYS A 552 -19.43 27.59 4.12
CA LYS A 552 -18.35 28.58 4.07
C LYS A 552 -17.16 28.05 4.86
N ILE A 553 -15.98 28.24 4.29
CA ILE A 553 -14.67 27.99 4.92
C ILE A 553 -13.92 29.33 4.99
N LEU A 554 -12.76 29.37 5.66
CA LEU A 554 -11.79 30.47 5.65
C LEU A 554 -12.37 31.88 5.89
N GLN A 555 -13.45 31.96 6.69
CA GLN A 555 -14.13 33.21 7.09
C GLN A 555 -14.08 33.43 8.60
N GLU A 556 -13.89 34.70 8.98
CA GLU A 556 -13.74 35.13 10.37
C GLU A 556 -14.94 34.74 11.25
N GLY A 557 -14.66 34.13 12.41
CA GLY A 557 -15.68 33.63 13.34
C GLY A 557 -16.11 32.17 13.10
N LEU A 558 -15.62 31.51 12.05
CA LEU A 558 -15.77 30.07 11.87
C LEU A 558 -14.62 29.32 12.56
N ASN A 559 -14.98 28.42 13.47
CA ASN A 559 -14.13 27.31 13.89
C ASN A 559 -14.35 26.18 12.89
N GLU A 560 -13.31 25.71 12.22
CA GLU A 560 -13.42 24.68 11.20
C GLU A 560 -13.16 23.28 11.76
N GLY A 561 -13.84 22.29 11.16
CA GLY A 561 -13.48 20.89 11.37
C GLY A 561 -12.19 20.60 10.60
N LEU A 562 -11.30 19.79 11.16
CA LEU A 562 -9.96 19.63 10.59
C LEU A 562 -9.98 19.00 9.19
N TRP A 563 -10.91 18.05 9.02
CA TRP A 563 -11.32 17.43 7.76
C TRP A 563 -11.86 18.43 6.71
N SER A 564 -12.14 19.70 7.07
CA SER A 564 -12.59 20.75 6.15
C SER A 564 -11.49 21.62 5.53
N LEU A 565 -10.20 21.35 5.81
CA LEU A 565 -9.11 22.25 5.41
C LEU A 565 -8.01 21.67 4.50
N SER A 566 -8.02 20.37 4.17
CA SER A 566 -7.00 19.79 3.27
C SER A 566 -7.09 20.33 1.84
N ALA A 567 -5.96 20.77 1.27
CA ALA A 567 -5.82 21.32 -0.09
C ALA A 567 -4.49 20.92 -0.74
N ASN A 568 -4.36 21.02 -2.07
CA ASN A 568 -3.07 20.82 -2.77
C ASN A 568 -2.64 22.11 -3.50
N THR A 569 -1.35 22.43 -3.51
CA THR A 569 -0.82 23.67 -4.11
C THR A 569 -1.06 23.82 -5.61
N ASN A 570 -1.17 22.73 -6.36
CA ASN A 570 -1.52 22.77 -7.79
C ASN A 570 -3.05 22.89 -8.03
N SER A 571 -3.87 22.60 -7.01
CA SER A 571 -5.33 22.47 -7.10
C SER A 571 -6.04 23.28 -5.99
N MET A 572 -5.77 24.58 -5.95
CA MET A 572 -6.41 25.54 -5.02
C MET A 572 -7.93 25.75 -5.29
N VAL A 573 -8.47 25.14 -6.35
CA VAL A 573 -9.89 24.78 -6.46
C VAL A 573 -9.95 23.29 -6.77
N ASN A 574 -10.21 22.48 -5.74
CA ASN A 574 -10.13 21.02 -5.81
C ASN A 574 -11.53 20.40 -6.00
N VAL A 575 -11.55 19.26 -6.67
CA VAL A 575 -12.71 18.36 -6.81
C VAL A 575 -12.24 16.97 -6.42
N ARG A 576 -12.78 16.41 -5.33
CA ARG A 576 -12.39 15.09 -4.80
C ARG A 576 -13.60 14.22 -4.52
N LEU A 577 -13.45 12.91 -4.61
CA LEU A 577 -14.39 11.98 -3.99
C LEU A 577 -13.89 11.71 -2.57
N ILE A 578 -14.79 11.83 -1.59
CA ILE A 578 -14.44 11.60 -0.16
C ILE A 578 -14.87 10.22 0.33
N ASP A 579 -15.80 9.59 -0.39
CA ASP A 579 -16.28 8.22 -0.25
C ASP A 579 -16.90 7.79 -1.59
N ARG A 580 -17.34 6.54 -1.74
CA ARG A 580 -17.95 6.02 -2.98
C ARG A 580 -19.17 6.79 -3.51
N ASN A 581 -19.87 7.52 -2.65
CA ASN A 581 -21.09 8.24 -2.96
C ASN A 581 -20.93 9.76 -3.03
N THR A 582 -19.88 10.38 -2.46
CA THR A 582 -19.84 11.83 -2.22
C THR A 582 -18.73 12.56 -2.97
N VAL A 583 -19.14 13.52 -3.82
CA VAL A 583 -18.25 14.53 -4.42
C VAL A 583 -18.13 15.72 -3.47
N GLU A 584 -16.91 16.23 -3.31
CA GLU A 584 -16.63 17.52 -2.70
C GLU A 584 -15.98 18.47 -3.72
N ILE A 585 -16.48 19.70 -3.79
CA ILE A 585 -15.96 20.80 -4.60
C ILE A 585 -15.59 21.95 -3.66
N THR A 586 -14.33 22.37 -3.63
CA THR A 586 -13.85 23.43 -2.72
C THR A 586 -13.05 24.50 -3.44
N ASN A 587 -13.43 25.76 -3.27
CA ASN A 587 -12.64 26.94 -3.66
C ASN A 587 -11.91 27.53 -2.45
N PHE A 588 -10.59 27.34 -2.40
CA PHE A 588 -9.71 27.88 -1.35
C PHE A 588 -9.18 29.29 -1.67
N THR A 589 -9.71 29.97 -2.70
CA THR A 589 -9.28 31.32 -3.11
C THR A 589 -10.30 32.40 -2.69
N GLU A 590 -9.84 33.64 -2.63
CA GLU A 590 -10.69 34.84 -2.41
C GLU A 590 -11.52 35.26 -3.63
N ILE A 591 -11.54 34.46 -4.70
CA ILE A 591 -12.14 34.84 -5.99
C ILE A 591 -13.47 34.10 -6.21
N ASP A 592 -14.54 34.88 -6.41
CA ASP A 592 -15.81 34.38 -6.96
C ASP A 592 -15.56 33.91 -8.41
N MET A 593 -15.76 32.63 -8.67
CA MET A 593 -15.55 32.02 -9.98
C MET A 593 -16.87 31.80 -10.72
N HIS A 594 -16.82 31.79 -12.06
CA HIS A 594 -17.97 31.64 -12.94
C HIS A 594 -17.70 30.64 -14.07
N ASN A 595 -18.74 29.95 -14.52
CA ASN A 595 -18.69 28.92 -15.58
C ASN A 595 -17.52 27.96 -15.39
N LEU A 596 -17.53 27.20 -14.29
CA LEU A 596 -16.48 26.23 -13.97
C LEU A 596 -16.82 24.88 -14.60
N ASN A 597 -15.93 24.33 -15.41
CA ASN A 597 -15.94 22.90 -15.70
C ASN A 597 -15.13 22.17 -14.64
N LEU A 598 -15.70 21.09 -14.12
CA LEU A 598 -15.12 20.24 -13.07
C LEU A 598 -14.72 18.92 -13.73
N ASP A 599 -13.41 18.75 -13.94
CA ASP A 599 -12.84 17.60 -14.63
C ASP A 599 -12.02 16.75 -13.64
N ILE A 600 -12.11 15.42 -13.75
CA ILE A 600 -11.20 14.48 -13.05
C ILE A 600 -10.55 13.53 -14.05
N LYS A 601 -9.47 12.87 -13.68
CA LYS A 601 -8.83 11.81 -14.47
C LYS A 601 -8.32 10.72 -13.53
N ALA A 602 -8.82 9.50 -13.71
CA ALA A 602 -8.30 8.34 -13.01
C ALA A 602 -6.80 8.15 -13.33
N HIS A 603 -5.98 7.85 -12.32
CA HIS A 603 -4.54 7.62 -12.53
C HIS A 603 -4.28 6.45 -13.49
N SER A 604 -5.23 5.51 -13.61
CA SER A 604 -5.19 4.39 -14.55
C SER A 604 -5.76 4.68 -15.95
N GLN A 605 -5.92 5.94 -16.36
CA GLN A 605 -6.56 6.30 -17.64
C GLN A 605 -5.92 7.54 -18.28
N HIS A 606 -5.88 7.57 -19.61
CA HIS A 606 -5.25 8.64 -20.38
C HIS A 606 -6.17 9.86 -20.52
N SER A 607 -7.48 9.66 -20.67
CA SER A 607 -8.46 10.73 -20.86
C SER A 607 -9.05 11.31 -19.57
N TRP A 608 -9.06 12.64 -19.49
CA TRP A 608 -9.82 13.39 -18.47
C TRP A 608 -11.32 13.35 -18.75
N VAL A 609 -12.15 13.14 -17.73
CA VAL A 609 -13.62 13.18 -17.80
C VAL A 609 -14.21 14.45 -17.17
N ARG A 610 -15.44 14.81 -17.55
CA ARG A 610 -16.18 15.93 -16.97
C ARG A 610 -17.32 15.47 -16.07
N LEU A 611 -17.20 15.74 -14.78
CA LEU A 611 -18.25 15.47 -13.79
C LEU A 611 -19.43 16.43 -13.97
N ALA A 612 -19.15 17.73 -14.03
CA ALA A 612 -20.18 18.77 -14.12
C ALA A 612 -19.65 20.08 -14.74
N ASN A 613 -20.59 20.93 -15.15
CA ASN A 613 -20.39 22.37 -15.20
C ASN A 613 -21.10 23.01 -14.00
N LEU A 614 -20.48 24.01 -13.37
CA LEU A 614 -20.99 24.78 -12.24
C LEU A 614 -20.97 26.27 -12.60
N ASN A 615 -22.14 26.90 -12.63
CA ASN A 615 -22.29 28.28 -13.13
C ASN A 615 -21.47 29.32 -12.34
N LYS A 616 -21.20 29.04 -11.07
CA LYS A 616 -20.64 29.95 -10.07
C LYS A 616 -20.07 29.15 -8.91
N LEU A 617 -18.88 29.51 -8.42
CA LEU A 617 -18.34 28.98 -7.17
C LEU A 617 -17.76 30.15 -6.37
N PRO A 618 -18.47 30.66 -5.34
CA PRO A 618 -18.02 31.83 -4.61
C PRO A 618 -16.71 31.60 -3.86
N ALA A 619 -16.01 32.69 -3.54
CA ALA A 619 -14.83 32.69 -2.68
C ALA A 619 -15.06 31.93 -1.38
N TYR A 620 -14.04 31.15 -0.98
CA TYR A 620 -14.02 30.39 0.27
C TYR A 620 -15.30 29.58 0.53
N THR A 621 -15.63 28.71 -0.42
CA THR A 621 -16.87 27.89 -0.40
C THR A 621 -16.54 26.43 -0.67
N ARG A 622 -17.17 25.55 0.10
CA ARG A 622 -17.21 24.10 -0.11
C ARG A 622 -18.64 23.67 -0.43
N ILE A 623 -18.79 22.73 -1.36
CA ILE A 623 -20.04 22.03 -1.66
C ILE A 623 -19.74 20.53 -1.52
N THR A 624 -20.50 19.80 -0.73
CA THR A 624 -20.58 18.33 -0.83
C THR A 624 -21.93 17.91 -1.38
N LEU A 625 -21.95 16.95 -2.31
CA LEU A 625 -23.17 16.41 -2.89
C LEU A 625 -22.95 14.98 -3.41
N PRO A 626 -24.00 14.15 -3.52
CA PRO A 626 -23.86 12.80 -4.07
C PRO A 626 -23.34 12.82 -5.51
N ILE A 627 -22.45 11.87 -5.87
CA ILE A 627 -21.97 11.69 -7.25
C ILE A 627 -23.12 11.33 -8.20
N SER A 628 -24.10 10.59 -7.69
CA SER A 628 -25.34 10.24 -8.40
C SER A 628 -26.22 11.46 -8.75
N THR A 629 -26.03 12.60 -8.07
CA THR A 629 -26.64 13.89 -8.43
C THR A 629 -26.00 14.50 -9.69
N LEU A 630 -24.77 14.11 -10.04
CA LEU A 630 -24.10 14.52 -11.28
C LEU A 630 -24.43 13.58 -12.44
N ASN A 631 -24.44 12.27 -12.19
CA ASN A 631 -24.96 11.27 -13.12
C ASN A 631 -25.42 10.03 -12.35
N ILE A 632 -26.68 9.60 -12.53
CA ILE A 632 -27.29 8.52 -11.75
C ILE A 632 -26.59 7.16 -11.91
N ASP A 633 -25.95 6.92 -13.06
CA ASP A 633 -25.21 5.70 -13.38
C ASP A 633 -23.70 5.84 -13.09
N ASN A 634 -23.29 6.97 -12.49
CA ASN A 634 -21.92 7.44 -12.31
C ASN A 634 -21.10 7.44 -13.62
N SER A 635 -21.77 7.76 -14.73
CA SER A 635 -21.18 7.80 -16.07
C SER A 635 -20.82 9.22 -16.48
N PHE A 636 -19.63 9.44 -17.03
CA PHE A 636 -19.10 10.77 -17.37
C PHE A 636 -18.36 10.79 -18.72
N ASN A 637 -18.61 11.81 -19.55
CA ASN A 637 -17.94 11.97 -20.85
C ASN A 637 -16.46 12.28 -20.66
N THR A 638 -15.61 11.76 -21.56
CA THR A 638 -14.25 12.29 -21.75
C THR A 638 -14.28 13.70 -22.33
N THR A 639 -13.28 14.51 -21.97
CA THR A 639 -13.23 15.96 -22.26
C THR A 639 -12.77 16.29 -23.68
N ASP A 640 -12.22 15.31 -24.40
CA ASP A 640 -11.94 15.34 -25.84
C ASP A 640 -13.11 14.81 -26.69
N GLY A 641 -14.04 14.06 -26.09
CA GLY A 641 -15.17 13.41 -26.73
C GLY A 641 -14.89 12.00 -27.26
N SER A 642 -13.84 11.32 -26.80
CA SER A 642 -13.52 9.93 -27.17
C SER A 642 -14.59 8.90 -26.75
N GLY A 643 -15.33 9.16 -25.67
CA GLY A 643 -16.36 8.25 -25.14
C GLY A 643 -16.86 8.63 -23.74
N VAL A 644 -17.31 7.63 -23.00
CA VAL A 644 -17.83 7.73 -21.62
C VAL A 644 -17.13 6.72 -20.73
N TYR A 645 -16.79 7.13 -19.51
CA TYR A 645 -16.39 6.23 -18.44
C TYR A 645 -17.51 6.01 -17.45
N THR A 646 -17.68 4.76 -16.99
CA THR A 646 -18.65 4.38 -15.96
C THR A 646 -17.90 4.03 -14.68
N TYR A 647 -18.10 4.84 -13.63
CA TYR A 647 -17.34 4.74 -12.39
C TYR A 647 -17.92 3.73 -11.38
N THR A 648 -19.19 3.33 -11.55
CA THR A 648 -19.94 2.54 -10.55
C THR A 648 -19.22 1.28 -10.06
N GLY A 649 -18.62 0.49 -10.97
CA GLY A 649 -17.90 -0.74 -10.62
C GLY A 649 -16.53 -0.53 -9.97
N MET A 650 -15.97 0.68 -9.97
CA MET A 650 -14.74 1.02 -9.25
C MET A 650 -15.04 1.75 -7.94
N LEU A 651 -16.22 2.40 -7.85
CA LEU A 651 -16.67 3.04 -6.61
C LEU A 651 -17.30 2.04 -5.63
N SER A 652 -17.82 0.90 -6.09
CA SER A 652 -18.39 -0.16 -5.22
C SER A 652 -17.50 -0.50 -4.04
N SER A 653 -16.21 -0.75 -4.30
CA SER A 653 -15.21 -1.18 -3.33
C SER A 653 -14.59 -0.07 -2.49
N LEU A 654 -14.97 1.21 -2.68
CA LEU A 654 -14.51 2.33 -1.85
C LEU A 654 -15.37 2.50 -0.58
N ASP A 655 -15.38 1.48 0.28
CA ASP A 655 -15.97 1.58 1.60
C ASP A 655 -15.04 2.34 2.57
N GLY A 656 -15.52 3.48 3.06
CA GLY A 656 -14.73 4.47 3.82
C GLY A 656 -14.48 4.11 5.29
N VAL A 657 -14.27 2.83 5.60
CA VAL A 657 -14.15 2.31 6.97
C VAL A 657 -12.93 1.40 7.08
N GLY A 658 -11.96 1.78 7.93
CA GLY A 658 -10.76 0.99 8.20
C GLY A 658 -9.59 1.24 7.24
N ASN A 659 -8.52 1.85 7.78
CA ASN A 659 -7.10 1.90 7.39
C ASN A 659 -6.60 1.89 5.91
N THR A 660 -7.27 1.29 4.93
CA THR A 660 -6.80 1.21 3.54
C THR A 660 -7.01 2.53 2.77
N TYR A 661 -8.09 3.26 3.07
CA TYR A 661 -8.44 4.55 2.45
C TYR A 661 -8.68 5.70 3.46
N GLY A 662 -8.01 5.61 4.62
CA GLY A 662 -8.12 6.62 5.69
C GLY A 662 -7.45 7.96 5.38
N HIS A 663 -8.00 9.05 5.94
CA HIS A 663 -7.53 10.46 5.88
C HIS A 663 -7.48 11.12 4.49
N TYR A 664 -6.87 10.49 3.49
CA TYR A 664 -6.53 11.11 2.20
C TYR A 664 -7.68 11.16 1.18
N GLY A 665 -8.74 10.36 1.39
CA GLY A 665 -9.79 10.15 0.38
C GLY A 665 -9.24 9.53 -0.90
N THR A 666 -9.96 9.66 -2.01
CA THR A 666 -9.58 9.02 -3.28
C THR A 666 -8.48 9.73 -4.07
N GLN A 667 -7.70 10.62 -3.43
CA GLN A 667 -6.76 11.51 -4.15
C GLN A 667 -5.54 10.75 -4.71
N HIS A 668 -5.29 9.53 -4.24
CA HIS A 668 -4.33 8.59 -4.82
C HIS A 668 -4.89 7.79 -6.01
N LEU A 669 -6.17 7.97 -6.38
CA LEU A 669 -6.84 7.30 -7.50
C LEU A 669 -7.18 8.25 -8.66
N PHE A 670 -7.36 9.56 -8.39
CA PHE A 670 -7.76 10.56 -9.40
C PHE A 670 -7.00 11.88 -9.27
N ASP A 671 -6.48 12.36 -10.39
CA ASP A 671 -6.13 13.76 -10.59
C ASP A 671 -7.43 14.60 -10.70
N SER A 672 -7.40 15.84 -10.22
CA SER A 672 -8.48 16.82 -10.38
C SER A 672 -8.00 18.07 -11.11
N ARG A 673 -8.89 18.72 -11.87
CA ARG A 673 -8.64 20.06 -12.44
C ARG A 673 -9.94 20.82 -12.65
N PHE A 674 -9.81 22.13 -12.85
CA PHE A 674 -10.92 22.97 -13.27
C PHE A 674 -10.53 23.86 -14.46
N SER A 675 -11.53 24.30 -15.22
CA SER A 675 -11.40 25.43 -16.14
C SER A 675 -12.54 26.41 -15.90
N THR A 676 -12.28 27.72 -16.03
CA THR A 676 -13.26 28.78 -15.71
C THR A 676 -13.09 29.97 -16.66
N ASP A 677 -14.20 30.65 -16.96
CA ASP A 677 -14.21 31.94 -17.67
C ASP A 677 -13.72 33.12 -16.80
N THR A 678 -13.59 32.94 -15.48
CA THR A 678 -13.12 34.00 -14.57
C THR A 678 -11.65 34.33 -14.82
N LYS A 679 -11.42 35.50 -15.43
CA LYS A 679 -10.09 36.06 -15.70
C LYS A 679 -9.64 36.93 -14.53
N HIS A 680 -8.79 36.39 -13.67
CA HIS A 680 -8.24 37.11 -12.53
C HIS A 680 -6.71 36.87 -12.38
N PRO A 681 -5.89 37.90 -12.09
CA PRO A 681 -4.42 37.74 -12.02
C PRO A 681 -3.93 36.69 -11.03
N LEU A 682 -4.63 36.47 -9.91
CA LEU A 682 -4.30 35.40 -8.96
C LEU A 682 -4.42 34.02 -9.62
N LEU A 683 -5.48 33.77 -10.38
CA LEU A 683 -5.71 32.46 -11.02
C LEU A 683 -4.69 32.20 -12.13
N GLU A 684 -4.30 33.23 -12.88
CA GLU A 684 -3.24 33.15 -13.88
C GLU A 684 -1.81 33.00 -13.28
N LYS A 685 -1.65 33.21 -11.97
CA LYS A 685 -0.44 32.87 -11.22
C LYS A 685 -0.51 31.44 -10.66
N LEU A 686 -1.62 31.07 -10.01
CA LEU A 686 -1.83 29.73 -9.44
C LEU A 686 -1.76 28.64 -10.53
N LYS A 687 -2.27 28.89 -11.74
CA LYS A 687 -2.11 28.00 -12.92
C LYS A 687 -0.66 27.71 -13.35
N LYS A 688 0.34 28.42 -12.81
CA LYS A 688 1.77 28.18 -13.06
C LYS A 688 2.44 27.35 -11.96
N VAL A 689 1.72 27.00 -10.90
CA VAL A 689 2.23 26.11 -9.86
C VAL A 689 2.28 24.69 -10.44
N SER A 690 3.49 24.21 -10.75
CA SER A 690 3.76 22.85 -11.22
C SER A 690 4.08 21.89 -10.07
N VAL A 691 4.16 22.40 -8.85
CA VAL A 691 4.54 21.70 -7.62
C VAL A 691 3.28 21.18 -6.93
N ALA A 692 3.26 19.87 -6.62
CA ALA A 692 2.12 19.15 -6.08
C ALA A 692 2.35 18.84 -4.60
N TRP A 693 2.06 19.80 -3.72
CA TRP A 693 2.19 19.63 -2.26
C TRP A 693 0.82 19.61 -1.60
N ASP A 694 0.57 18.60 -0.80
CA ASP A 694 -0.59 18.58 0.08
C ASP A 694 -0.37 19.47 1.30
N ILE A 695 -1.45 20.14 1.71
CA ILE A 695 -1.54 21.06 2.83
C ILE A 695 -2.67 20.57 3.73
N GLU A 696 -2.32 20.09 4.91
CA GLU A 696 -3.23 19.50 5.90
C GLU A 696 -3.22 20.27 7.22
N PHE A 697 -4.23 20.08 8.05
CA PHE A 697 -4.37 20.77 9.34
C PHE A 697 -4.79 19.77 10.41
N THR A 698 -3.94 19.51 11.40
CA THR A 698 -4.14 18.40 12.36
C THR A 698 -4.54 18.86 13.76
N ASP A 699 -5.14 17.93 14.51
CA ASP A 699 -5.61 18.00 15.90
C ASP A 699 -4.72 17.22 16.87
N ARG A 700 -3.72 16.50 16.36
CA ARG A 700 -2.88 15.62 17.17
C ARG A 700 -2.16 16.40 18.27
N LEU A 701 -2.64 16.20 19.49
CA LEU A 701 -2.10 16.68 20.76
C LEU A 701 -0.76 16.01 21.08
N LEU A 702 0.25 16.22 20.23
CA LEU A 702 1.48 15.42 20.19
C LEU A 702 2.26 15.43 21.51
N THR A 703 2.20 16.51 22.30
CA THR A 703 2.84 16.54 23.64
C THR A 703 2.17 17.41 24.70
N ASN A 704 1.39 18.46 24.37
CA ASN A 704 0.88 19.36 25.40
C ASN A 704 -0.46 20.07 25.05
N PRO A 705 -1.60 19.61 25.59
CA PRO A 705 -2.91 20.22 25.35
C PRO A 705 -3.14 21.60 25.98
N THR A 706 -2.13 22.20 26.63
CA THR A 706 -2.21 23.58 27.17
C THR A 706 -1.50 24.63 26.30
N ALA A 707 -0.78 24.21 25.26
CA ALA A 707 -0.05 25.09 24.32
C ALA A 707 -0.60 25.05 22.89
N GLU A 708 -1.70 24.33 22.69
CA GLU A 708 -2.32 24.03 21.39
C GLU A 708 -3.74 24.60 21.40
N VAL A 709 -4.15 25.23 20.30
CA VAL A 709 -5.45 25.91 20.17
C VAL A 709 -6.15 25.46 18.89
N PRO A 710 -7.51 25.35 18.88
CA PRO A 710 -8.25 24.97 17.68
C PRO A 710 -7.94 25.87 16.49
N TRP A 711 -7.98 25.30 15.29
CA TRP A 711 -7.85 26.06 14.06
C TRP A 711 -8.95 27.11 13.92
N ASP A 712 -8.56 28.33 13.56
CA ASP A 712 -9.47 29.32 13.03
C ASP A 712 -9.16 29.61 11.57
N ALA A 713 -10.21 30.02 10.85
CA ALA A 713 -10.19 30.38 9.45
C ALA A 713 -9.07 31.36 9.05
N LYS A 714 -8.68 32.30 9.93
CA LYS A 714 -7.66 33.31 9.62
C LYS A 714 -6.26 32.69 9.65
N SER A 715 -5.97 31.89 10.66
CA SER A 715 -4.70 31.15 10.73
C SER A 715 -4.57 30.18 9.56
N ALA A 716 -5.62 29.39 9.28
CA ALA A 716 -5.64 28.46 8.14
C ALA A 716 -5.43 29.16 6.78
N LYS A 717 -6.12 30.31 6.56
CA LYS A 717 -5.96 31.13 5.35
C LYS A 717 -4.49 31.57 5.15
N ARG A 718 -3.82 32.09 6.19
CA ARG A 718 -2.41 32.55 6.09
C ARG A 718 -1.46 31.41 5.66
N HIS A 719 -1.67 30.19 6.18
CA HIS A 719 -0.82 29.04 5.84
C HIS A 719 -1.01 28.65 4.36
N LEU A 720 -2.25 28.60 3.86
CA LEU A 720 -2.57 28.33 2.46
C LEU A 720 -1.99 29.38 1.50
N GLU A 721 -2.10 30.66 1.84
CA GLU A 721 -1.55 31.77 1.03
C GLU A 721 -0.02 31.74 0.98
N LEU A 722 0.64 31.51 2.12
CA LEU A 722 2.10 31.37 2.20
C LEU A 722 2.58 30.17 1.38
N LEU A 723 2.00 28.98 1.58
CA LEU A 723 2.42 27.77 0.89
C LEU A 723 2.17 27.83 -0.62
N SER A 724 1.08 28.48 -1.06
CA SER A 724 0.87 28.82 -2.48
C SER A 724 1.99 29.69 -3.05
N ASN A 725 2.45 30.70 -2.30
CA ASN A 725 3.59 31.53 -2.70
C ASN A 725 4.90 30.74 -2.77
N VAL A 726 5.17 29.85 -1.80
CA VAL A 726 6.37 28.99 -1.79
C VAL A 726 6.36 28.03 -2.98
N ALA A 727 5.23 27.38 -3.26
CA ALA A 727 5.08 26.48 -4.40
C ALA A 727 5.22 27.21 -5.74
N TYR A 728 4.71 28.44 -5.88
CA TYR A 728 4.94 29.30 -7.05
C TYR A 728 6.42 29.66 -7.23
N ILE A 729 7.13 29.98 -6.13
CA ILE A 729 8.57 30.28 -6.17
C ILE A 729 9.35 29.09 -6.74
N ILE A 730 9.14 27.87 -6.23
CA ILE A 730 9.85 26.67 -6.71
C ILE A 730 9.40 26.24 -8.11
N SER A 731 8.12 26.42 -8.44
CA SER A 731 7.59 26.18 -9.79
C SER A 731 8.19 27.10 -10.86
N SER A 732 8.67 28.29 -10.46
CA SER A 732 9.09 29.33 -11.41
C SER A 732 10.33 28.95 -12.22
N ASP A 733 10.35 29.35 -13.49
CA ASP A 733 11.54 29.26 -14.35
C ASP A 733 12.75 29.96 -13.72
N LEU A 734 12.54 31.00 -12.91
CA LEU A 734 13.60 31.73 -12.23
C LEU A 734 14.30 30.88 -11.16
N PHE A 735 13.55 30.09 -10.39
CA PHE A 735 14.11 29.12 -9.45
C PHE A 735 14.82 27.99 -10.18
N LYS A 736 14.13 27.36 -11.15
CA LYS A 736 14.66 26.25 -11.95
C LYS A 736 15.98 26.63 -12.64
N ASN A 737 16.04 27.77 -13.31
CA ASN A 737 17.26 28.25 -13.96
C ASN A 737 18.40 28.59 -12.98
N LYS A 738 18.11 29.20 -11.82
CA LYS A 738 19.14 29.48 -10.79
C LYS A 738 19.61 28.23 -10.06
N LEU A 739 18.77 27.20 -9.92
CA LEU A 739 19.13 25.90 -9.34
C LEU A 739 20.07 25.13 -10.28
N MET A 740 19.66 24.91 -11.53
CA MET A 740 20.46 24.18 -12.52
C MET A 740 21.81 24.87 -12.79
N ASN A 741 21.85 26.19 -12.70
CA ASN A 741 23.07 27.00 -12.86
C ASN A 741 23.60 27.54 -11.52
N TYR A 742 23.39 26.85 -10.39
CA TYR A 742 23.72 27.35 -9.04
C TYR A 742 25.19 27.79 -8.94
N LYS A 743 26.12 26.96 -9.45
CA LYS A 743 27.57 27.22 -9.40
C LYS A 743 27.95 28.53 -10.10
N GLU A 744 27.27 28.88 -11.19
CA GLU A 744 27.53 30.11 -11.95
C GLU A 744 26.93 31.35 -11.26
N ASN A 745 25.74 31.20 -10.66
CA ASN A 745 25.06 32.27 -9.93
C ASN A 745 25.76 32.63 -8.60
N TYR A 746 26.34 31.63 -7.91
CA TYR A 746 26.84 31.76 -6.54
C TYR A 746 28.35 31.56 -6.38
N GLY A 747 29.06 31.10 -7.43
CA GLY A 747 30.52 30.92 -7.42
C GLY A 747 31.02 29.71 -6.65
N HIS A 748 30.12 28.87 -6.12
CA HIS A 748 30.43 27.62 -5.43
C HIS A 748 29.32 26.59 -5.67
N ASP A 749 29.61 25.31 -5.46
CA ASP A 749 28.60 24.25 -5.58
C ASP A 749 27.53 24.36 -4.48
N MET A 750 26.30 23.92 -4.78
CA MET A 750 25.25 23.82 -3.77
C MET A 750 25.60 22.72 -2.78
N TYR A 751 25.21 22.94 -1.53
CA TYR A 751 25.32 21.98 -0.45
C TYR A 751 23.96 21.91 0.24
N LEU A 752 23.49 20.70 0.49
CA LEU A 752 22.27 20.41 1.22
C LEU A 752 22.50 19.09 1.96
N TYR A 753 22.27 19.06 3.27
CA TYR A 753 22.19 17.84 4.07
C TYR A 753 23.31 16.80 3.81
N GLY A 754 24.56 17.16 4.10
CA GLY A 754 25.70 16.27 3.89
C GLY A 754 26.30 16.29 2.47
N THR A 755 25.48 16.53 1.44
CA THR A 755 25.87 16.33 0.02
C THR A 755 26.15 17.62 -0.75
N THR A 756 27.12 17.55 -1.67
CA THR A 756 27.48 18.63 -2.59
C THR A 756 27.02 18.30 -4.01
N PHE A 757 26.15 19.13 -4.58
CA PHE A 757 25.53 18.93 -5.89
C PHE A 757 26.43 19.44 -7.01
N LYS A 758 26.75 18.58 -7.97
CA LYS A 758 27.82 18.80 -8.97
C LYS A 758 27.42 18.44 -10.40
N THR A 759 26.43 17.58 -10.62
CA THR A 759 25.92 17.21 -11.94
C THR A 759 24.50 17.71 -12.15
N GLU A 760 24.12 17.92 -13.41
CA GLU A 760 22.78 18.35 -13.80
C GLU A 760 21.69 17.38 -13.31
N GLU A 761 21.96 16.08 -13.41
CA GLU A 761 21.13 14.98 -12.88
C GLU A 761 20.84 15.11 -11.37
N GLN A 762 21.82 15.55 -10.57
CA GLN A 762 21.63 15.74 -9.13
C GLN A 762 20.71 16.95 -8.83
N TYR A 763 20.84 18.04 -9.59
CA TYR A 763 19.95 19.19 -9.47
C TYR A 763 18.53 18.88 -9.97
N ALA A 764 18.41 18.06 -11.02
CA ALA A 764 17.13 17.56 -11.53
C ALA A 764 16.43 16.64 -10.51
N SER A 765 17.15 15.67 -9.93
CA SER A 765 16.62 14.78 -8.88
C SER A 765 16.18 15.56 -7.63
N LEU A 766 16.94 16.58 -7.20
CA LEU A 766 16.51 17.46 -6.11
C LEU A 766 15.24 18.23 -6.47
N LEU A 767 15.15 18.78 -7.69
CA LEU A 767 13.98 19.52 -8.15
C LEU A 767 12.73 18.64 -8.22
N ASP A 768 12.86 17.41 -8.72
CA ASP A 768 11.79 16.42 -8.84
C ASP A 768 11.22 16.04 -7.46
N ILE A 769 12.06 15.54 -6.56
CA ILE A 769 11.67 15.18 -5.18
C ILE A 769 11.11 16.40 -4.42
N THR A 770 11.69 17.59 -4.64
CA THR A 770 11.16 18.84 -4.05
C THR A 770 9.77 19.20 -4.59
N SER A 771 9.44 18.83 -5.83
CA SER A 771 8.17 19.17 -6.48
C SER A 771 7.07 18.15 -6.25
N ASN A 772 7.44 16.87 -6.10
CA ASN A 772 6.55 15.71 -6.25
C ASN A 772 6.54 14.77 -5.03
N SER A 773 7.24 15.08 -3.93
CA SER A 773 7.38 14.18 -2.77
C SER A 773 7.45 14.94 -1.42
N ASN A 774 6.55 15.89 -1.22
CA ASN A 774 6.57 16.86 -0.10
C ASN A 774 5.13 17.19 0.36
N ALA A 775 4.88 17.21 1.67
CA ALA A 775 3.57 17.58 2.24
C ALA A 775 3.72 18.44 3.53
N PHE A 776 2.69 19.24 3.84
CA PHE A 776 2.68 20.19 4.95
C PHE A 776 1.48 19.96 5.87
N THR A 777 1.64 19.20 6.96
CA THR A 777 0.63 19.15 8.03
C THR A 777 0.93 20.26 9.04
N ASN A 778 0.07 21.27 9.06
CA ASN A 778 0.23 22.48 9.86
C ASN A 778 -0.21 22.25 11.31
N TYR A 779 0.43 22.94 12.27
CA TYR A 779 0.14 22.86 13.71
C TYR A 779 -0.10 24.24 14.34
N ARG A 780 -1.22 24.40 15.06
CA ARG A 780 -1.56 25.66 15.72
C ARG A 780 -1.13 25.70 17.20
N LYS A 781 0.14 26.06 17.41
CA LYS A 781 0.80 26.18 18.73
C LYS A 781 1.02 27.63 19.15
N THR A 782 0.91 27.91 20.45
CA THR A 782 1.22 29.22 21.03
C THR A 782 2.73 29.50 21.10
N SER A 783 3.57 28.47 21.05
CA SER A 783 5.04 28.59 20.97
C SER A 783 5.71 27.24 20.70
N GLY A 784 6.76 27.24 19.88
CA GLY A 784 7.79 26.18 19.87
C GLY A 784 7.72 25.17 18.72
N PHE A 785 8.88 24.58 18.43
CA PHE A 785 9.13 23.58 17.39
C PHE A 785 8.80 22.15 17.85
N GLN A 786 8.45 21.28 16.89
CA GLN A 786 8.57 19.82 17.03
C GLN A 786 9.14 19.20 15.76
N ASN A 787 9.74 18.02 15.90
CA ASN A 787 10.35 17.26 14.81
C ASN A 787 9.35 17.00 13.66
N ALA A 788 9.90 16.71 12.48
CA ALA A 788 9.13 16.03 11.45
C ALA A 788 8.63 14.67 11.98
N PHE A 789 7.41 14.30 11.59
CA PHE A 789 6.82 13.00 11.86
C PHE A 789 6.49 12.33 10.53
N SER A 790 6.84 11.06 10.37
CA SER A 790 6.31 10.26 9.26
C SER A 790 4.86 9.88 9.57
N LEU A 791 3.95 10.27 8.68
CA LEU A 791 2.56 9.83 8.67
C LEU A 791 2.23 9.36 7.24
N GLY A 792 1.82 8.10 7.09
CA GLY A 792 1.05 7.65 5.92
C GLY A 792 1.81 7.33 4.62
N GLY A 793 2.90 6.56 4.67
CA GLY A 793 3.30 5.60 3.61
C GLY A 793 3.71 6.09 2.20
N HIS A 794 3.27 7.25 1.74
CA HIS A 794 3.22 7.59 0.31
C HIS A 794 3.78 8.98 0.05
N ALA A 795 4.99 9.05 -0.52
CA ALA A 795 5.60 10.24 -1.13
C ALA A 795 5.74 11.52 -0.27
N GLY A 796 6.31 11.43 0.94
CA GLY A 796 7.04 12.56 1.52
C GLY A 796 6.98 12.72 3.05
N THR A 797 8.04 13.31 3.60
CA THR A 797 8.08 13.83 4.98
C THR A 797 7.09 14.98 5.14
N VAL A 798 6.35 14.93 6.24
CA VAL A 798 5.37 15.95 6.63
C VAL A 798 6.03 17.10 7.39
N PHE A 799 5.82 18.33 6.92
CA PHE A 799 6.43 19.54 7.48
C PHE A 799 5.51 20.30 8.45
N GLY A 800 5.93 20.39 9.71
CA GLY A 800 5.19 21.04 10.79
C GLY A 800 5.30 22.57 10.81
N LEU A 801 4.56 23.26 9.93
CA LEU A 801 4.48 24.73 9.89
C LEU A 801 3.53 25.27 10.99
N SER A 802 3.80 26.49 11.50
CA SER A 802 3.01 27.13 12.57
C SER A 802 2.92 28.65 12.44
N ASP A 803 1.93 29.27 13.10
CA ASP A 803 1.72 30.74 13.15
C ASP A 803 3.03 31.51 13.51
N THR A 804 3.91 30.96 14.35
CA THR A 804 5.18 31.61 14.75
C THR A 804 6.19 31.73 13.59
N GLU A 805 6.16 30.81 12.63
CA GLU A 805 7.00 30.84 11.43
C GLU A 805 6.42 31.78 10.37
N LEU A 806 5.09 31.84 10.25
CA LEU A 806 4.39 32.85 9.44
C LEU A 806 4.68 34.27 9.93
N ASP A 807 4.67 34.47 11.26
CA ASP A 807 5.00 35.75 11.87
C ASP A 807 6.44 36.22 11.55
N LYS A 808 7.39 35.31 11.25
CA LYS A 808 8.73 35.68 10.72
C LYS A 808 8.61 36.25 9.32
N VAL A 809 7.87 35.58 8.44
CA VAL A 809 7.65 36.04 7.06
C VAL A 809 6.98 37.42 7.04
N GLU A 810 5.93 37.63 7.84
CA GLU A 810 5.21 38.91 7.93
C GLU A 810 6.07 40.05 8.52
N ARG A 811 7.04 39.76 9.40
CA ARG A 811 8.03 40.74 9.86
C ARG A 811 9.12 41.05 8.83
N GLY A 812 9.24 40.25 7.76
CA GLY A 812 10.27 40.34 6.74
C GLY A 812 11.51 39.45 6.98
N ASP A 813 11.48 38.58 7.99
CA ASP A 813 12.55 37.66 8.40
C ASP A 813 12.66 36.43 7.45
N MET A 814 12.40 36.62 6.15
CA MET A 814 12.25 35.55 5.15
C MET A 814 13.48 34.63 4.99
N TYR A 815 14.67 35.08 5.38
CA TYR A 815 15.86 34.21 5.36
C TYR A 815 15.82 33.11 6.43
N ASP A 816 15.20 33.37 7.59
CA ASP A 816 15.06 32.38 8.65
C ASP A 816 13.98 31.34 8.29
N PHE A 817 12.90 31.78 7.64
CA PHE A 817 11.91 30.87 7.03
C PHE A 817 12.53 30.00 5.92
N ALA A 818 13.38 30.60 5.07
CA ALA A 818 14.03 29.86 3.98
C ALA A 818 15.13 28.89 4.46
N LEU A 819 15.74 29.13 5.63
CA LEU A 819 16.59 28.14 6.32
C LEU A 819 15.75 26.95 6.79
N TYR A 820 14.64 27.20 7.49
CA TYR A 820 13.69 26.16 7.92
C TYR A 820 13.18 25.31 6.75
N LEU A 821 12.79 25.94 5.64
CA LEU A 821 12.34 25.24 4.43
C LEU A 821 13.46 24.40 3.78
N GLY A 822 14.70 24.88 3.81
CA GLY A 822 15.86 24.11 3.34
C GLY A 822 16.15 22.89 4.21
N GLU A 823 16.04 23.02 5.54
CA GLU A 823 16.17 21.91 6.49
C GLU A 823 15.05 20.87 6.31
N GLN A 824 13.82 21.32 6.05
CA GLN A 824 12.68 20.45 5.73
C GLN A 824 12.93 19.62 4.46
N ILE A 825 13.27 20.27 3.34
CA ILE A 825 13.57 19.60 2.06
C ILE A 825 14.80 18.69 2.17
N GLY A 826 15.81 19.08 2.96
CA GLY A 826 17.01 18.28 3.20
C GLY A 826 16.75 16.93 3.88
N ASN A 827 15.86 16.89 4.87
CA ASN A 827 15.47 15.63 5.53
C ASN A 827 14.82 14.65 4.53
N ASN A 828 14.03 15.15 3.58
CA ASN A 828 13.32 14.31 2.61
C ASN A 828 14.24 13.58 1.61
N TRP A 829 15.51 14.00 1.51
CA TRP A 829 16.51 13.33 0.69
C TRP A 829 17.30 12.25 1.47
N TYR A 830 17.14 12.16 2.80
CA TYR A 830 17.91 11.28 3.69
C TYR A 830 17.09 10.77 4.90
N PRO A 831 16.19 9.79 4.72
CA PRO A 831 15.31 9.29 5.79
C PRO A 831 16.05 8.63 6.96
N ASP A 832 17.24 8.05 6.75
CA ASP A 832 18.01 7.31 7.76
C ASP A 832 18.74 8.18 8.81
N CYS A 833 18.38 9.47 8.96
CA CYS A 833 19.09 10.35 9.89
C CYS A 833 18.50 10.32 11.32
N PRO A 834 19.25 9.86 12.35
CA PRO A 834 18.78 9.85 13.73
C PRO A 834 18.63 11.29 14.31
N PRO A 835 17.82 11.47 15.37
CA PRO A 835 17.25 12.77 15.69
C PRO A 835 18.23 13.89 16.10
N VAL A 836 17.83 15.10 15.66
CA VAL A 836 18.28 16.46 15.98
C VAL A 836 18.71 16.61 17.47
N PRO A 837 19.84 17.33 17.79
CA PRO A 837 20.32 18.55 17.13
C PRO A 837 21.51 18.35 16.18
N CYS A 838 21.17 18.21 14.90
CA CYS A 838 22.09 18.31 13.79
C CYS A 838 22.27 19.80 13.45
N ASN A 839 23.32 20.45 13.99
CA ASN A 839 23.60 21.89 13.91
C ASN A 839 23.98 22.42 12.49
N TRP A 840 23.36 21.89 11.44
CA TRP A 840 23.45 22.44 10.09
C TRP A 840 22.57 23.68 9.96
N THR A 841 22.72 24.40 8.87
CA THR A 841 21.88 25.57 8.53
C THR A 841 21.93 25.67 7.02
N GLU A 842 20.81 25.44 6.33
CA GLU A 842 20.80 25.19 4.89
C GLU A 842 20.86 26.48 4.05
N LYS A 843 21.92 27.25 4.31
CA LYS A 843 22.20 28.60 3.82
C LYS A 843 22.26 28.71 2.31
N HIS A 844 22.59 27.62 1.60
CA HIS A 844 22.68 27.58 0.15
C HIS A 844 21.28 27.54 -0.48
N PHE A 845 20.41 26.62 -0.04
CA PHE A 845 19.00 26.63 -0.41
C PHE A 845 18.31 27.93 0.01
N ALA A 846 18.51 28.36 1.26
CA ALA A 846 17.93 29.60 1.77
C ALA A 846 18.33 30.84 0.95
N LYS A 847 19.58 30.89 0.47
CA LYS A 847 20.07 31.98 -0.38
C LYS A 847 19.41 31.97 -1.76
N LEU A 848 19.32 30.81 -2.40
CA LEU A 848 18.62 30.61 -3.68
C LEU A 848 17.16 31.05 -3.58
N PHE A 849 16.43 30.49 -2.61
CA PHE A 849 15.02 30.78 -2.39
C PHE A 849 14.76 32.28 -2.14
N VAL A 850 15.54 32.91 -1.26
CA VAL A 850 15.37 34.33 -0.92
C VAL A 850 15.72 35.28 -2.08
N ASP A 851 16.65 34.92 -2.96
CA ASP A 851 16.93 35.72 -4.16
C ASP A 851 15.77 35.66 -5.15
N VAL A 852 15.25 34.44 -5.44
CA VAL A 852 14.08 34.25 -6.31
C VAL A 852 12.87 34.99 -5.74
N TYR A 853 12.59 34.82 -4.45
CA TYR A 853 11.53 35.55 -3.74
C TYR A 853 11.66 37.07 -3.93
N LYS A 854 12.87 37.64 -3.73
CA LYS A 854 13.11 39.09 -3.89
C LYS A 854 12.92 39.57 -5.32
N GLU A 855 13.31 38.76 -6.30
CA GLU A 855 13.13 39.09 -7.72
C GLU A 855 11.65 39.02 -8.13
N LEU A 856 10.92 37.97 -7.76
CA LEU A 856 9.48 37.80 -8.03
C LEU A 856 8.61 38.83 -7.26
N ALA A 857 8.90 39.09 -5.98
CA ALA A 857 8.20 40.09 -5.18
C ALA A 857 8.37 41.51 -5.77
N LYS A 858 9.59 41.84 -6.23
CA LYS A 858 9.88 43.12 -6.90
C LYS A 858 9.18 43.23 -8.26
N ALA A 859 8.93 42.12 -8.96
CA ALA A 859 8.15 42.08 -10.19
C ALA A 859 6.63 42.09 -9.94
N GLY A 860 6.17 41.86 -8.70
CA GLY A 860 4.75 41.70 -8.37
C GLY A 860 4.16 40.35 -8.80
N GLU A 861 5.01 39.33 -8.99
CA GLU A 861 4.65 38.04 -9.59
C GLU A 861 4.13 36.99 -8.61
N LEU A 862 4.41 37.10 -7.32
CA LEU A 862 3.91 36.18 -6.29
C LEU A 862 2.37 36.14 -6.27
N PRO A 863 1.70 34.97 -6.14
CA PRO A 863 0.25 34.85 -6.01
C PRO A 863 -0.40 35.83 -5.04
N TYR A 864 0.06 35.84 -3.78
CA TYR A 864 -0.47 36.61 -2.64
C TYR A 864 0.56 37.63 -2.12
#